data_AF-A0A3M2ENS7-F1
#
_entry.id   AF-A0A3M2ENS7-F1
#
_cell.length_a   1.000
_cell.length_b   1.000
_cell.length_c   1.000
_cell.angle_alpha   90.00
_cell.angle_beta   90.00
_cell.angle_gamma   90.00
#
_symmetry.space_group_name_H-M   'P 1'
#
loop_
_entity.id
_entity.type
_entity.pdbx_description
1 polymer ?
#
loop_
_entity_poly.entity_id
_entity_poly.type
_entity_poly.pdbx_seq_one_letter_code
_entity_poly.pdbx_strand_id
1 'polypeptide(L)'
;MTTDLHPFANPGRTKLALVSRGVALPEPLPSPSRYISQANAAESVIDIRLPSGHFCTVPVGQPYTEASGFSLHGDEERGFFLHCGGETAPIELVAVPHFYRQTTRSGARMGSIASLHDRLLILHPLLGCGFFARTGQACGYCQYDSMLNDETPPLRDPLELIEVVRAALRERDVDTVYLYNGFAPGEDAGLRRLVPVVALLRKHLGHRQIALETVAPRELTVIDELYTAGLDIFICNLEVHDPKRFAEVCPGKAAIGGQEAVWRALTHAATRFAPGAVVSHLIVGLEPPASTVDGMKQLIDRCVVPLLHPFRPLPGTPLADTPIPSLDDVEALLLEQYHLLAASGLPTNRLRDMGRVLTPMEARTLVGRPAQLEERLALSGIGRRLSGWRDLLWRTLWNSARQAAMRYGDDRQVSLRRLLLRKGGSYLALLACTLLFLTALQHPPPPGLDPPGWRALSVFGLCLLLWVTQLLPLTITSLLGLALLPLAGVLPPQEVYSLFGNPSIFFILGAFILAAGTVCTGLSEHLALQFLDRVGLGPRRLLLAMLLLPAVMACVMPEHVVVVVLLPIAREVVRGLGLRGGDRYAQSLFLALAWGAIIGGVATLLGGARGPLALGLLQETTGRSFSFLDWSLASLPIVLPLLALAAGLLLLVTPFDGLDVAAARGRIDDRRLEAGALGAAGWAMGVLLAATVVAWMALGHEAGLAAIALIAVALMFALQLVHWKEIEPLVHWDVLLMYGGAIALGKALVVTGGGAWLAHQLIPQGVSSLQLLLALGAATLLLTECVSNAAAVAILLPVALPLALEQGIDPVRTALAIGIVAGFAFILPMGTPPNAMIYGTGMVRAPAMMRYGALLSLAALLFFAIALRLFWS
;
A
#
# COMPACT_ATOMS: atom_id res chain seq x y z
N MET A 1 -13.33 58.06 -7.55
CA MET A 1 -14.29 58.37 -6.47
C MET A 1 -13.72 57.77 -5.23
N THR A 2 -13.41 58.57 -4.20
CA THR A 2 -12.84 58.07 -2.95
C THR A 2 -13.73 56.98 -2.36
N THR A 3 -13.13 55.85 -2.04
CA THR A 3 -13.73 54.54 -1.74
C THR A 3 -14.45 54.45 -0.38
N ASP A 4 -14.60 55.58 0.31
CA ASP A 4 -15.20 55.69 1.65
C ASP A 4 -16.73 55.86 1.66
N LEU A 5 -17.40 55.99 0.50
CA LEU A 5 -18.83 56.34 0.49
C LEU A 5 -19.81 55.15 0.47
N HIS A 6 -19.40 53.96 -0.02
CA HIS A 6 -20.28 52.76 -0.09
C HIS A 6 -19.49 51.42 0.01
N PRO A 7 -18.93 51.08 1.19
CA PRO A 7 -18.03 49.94 1.38
C PRO A 7 -18.64 48.57 1.11
N PHE A 8 -19.97 48.46 1.09
CA PHE A 8 -20.70 47.20 0.86
C PHE A 8 -21.30 47.06 -0.54
N ALA A 9 -21.14 48.06 -1.42
CA ALA A 9 -21.76 48.05 -2.76
C ALA A 9 -21.17 47.00 -3.71
N ASN A 10 -19.91 46.59 -3.52
CA ASN A 10 -19.26 45.55 -4.32
C ASN A 10 -18.62 44.51 -3.40
N PRO A 11 -19.06 43.24 -3.41
CA PRO A 11 -18.56 42.23 -2.49
C PRO A 11 -17.07 41.90 -2.69
N GLY A 12 -16.53 42.07 -3.90
CA GLY A 12 -15.11 41.91 -4.18
C GLY A 12 -14.27 43.01 -3.53
N ARG A 13 -14.74 44.26 -3.58
CA ARG A 13 -14.09 45.38 -2.89
C ARG A 13 -14.19 45.25 -1.39
N THR A 14 -15.35 44.82 -0.87
CA THR A 14 -15.52 44.52 0.56
C THR A 14 -14.53 43.44 1.01
N LYS A 15 -14.45 42.32 0.28
CA LYS A 15 -13.46 41.26 0.56
C LYS A 15 -12.03 41.80 0.51
N LEU A 16 -11.68 42.56 -0.54
CA LEU A 16 -10.35 43.15 -0.70
C LEU A 16 -9.96 44.06 0.48
N ALA A 17 -10.87 44.92 0.92
CA ALA A 17 -10.63 45.81 2.06
C ALA A 17 -10.44 45.03 3.36
N LEU A 18 -11.29 44.02 3.62
CA LEU A 18 -11.22 43.18 4.81
C LEU A 18 -9.92 42.35 4.86
N VAL A 19 -9.50 41.70 3.77
CA VAL A 19 -8.27 40.88 3.78
C VAL A 19 -7.00 41.75 3.82
N SER A 20 -7.05 42.97 3.27
CA SER A 20 -5.91 43.89 3.24
C SER A 20 -5.72 44.68 4.54
N ARG A 21 -6.80 45.20 5.12
CA ARG A 21 -6.76 46.11 6.27
C ARG A 21 -7.29 45.49 7.57
N GLY A 22 -7.90 44.30 7.50
CA GLY A 22 -8.54 43.66 8.64
C GLY A 22 -9.73 44.43 9.17
N VAL A 23 -10.13 44.09 10.40
CA VAL A 23 -11.27 44.72 11.07
C VAL A 23 -10.90 45.10 12.51
N ALA A 24 -11.34 46.27 12.94
CA ALA A 24 -11.22 46.71 14.32
C ALA A 24 -12.23 45.96 15.20
N LEU A 25 -11.79 45.56 16.39
CA LEU A 25 -12.63 44.95 17.42
C LEU A 25 -12.82 45.96 18.57
N PRO A 26 -13.75 46.94 18.44
CA PRO A 26 -13.96 47.94 19.48
C PRO A 26 -14.46 47.32 20.80
N GLU A 27 -15.18 46.20 20.70
CA GLU A 27 -15.61 45.39 21.82
C GLU A 27 -15.04 43.96 21.68
N PRO A 28 -14.69 43.29 22.79
CA PRO A 28 -14.24 41.91 22.74
C PRO A 28 -15.38 40.99 22.25
N LEU A 29 -15.04 40.08 21.34
CA LEU A 29 -16.01 39.10 20.83
C LEU A 29 -16.53 38.18 21.95
N PRO A 30 -17.82 37.80 21.95
CA PRO A 30 -18.35 36.83 22.89
C PRO A 30 -17.68 35.46 22.66
N SER A 31 -17.06 34.91 23.70
CA SER A 31 -16.26 33.67 23.63
C SER A 31 -15.18 33.71 22.52
N PRO A 32 -14.14 34.55 22.63
CA PRO A 32 -13.15 34.76 21.56
C PRO A 32 -12.52 33.47 21.02
N SER A 33 -12.31 32.47 21.88
CA SER A 33 -11.77 31.15 21.56
C SER A 33 -12.66 30.28 20.66
N ARG A 34 -13.88 30.75 20.35
CA ARG A 34 -14.80 30.12 19.38
C ARG A 34 -14.61 30.64 17.96
N TYR A 35 -14.08 31.86 17.78
CA TYR A 35 -14.06 32.54 16.48
C TYR A 35 -12.68 33.01 16.04
N ILE A 36 -11.79 33.31 16.98
CA ILE A 36 -10.42 33.73 16.69
C ILE A 36 -9.52 32.50 16.52
N SER A 37 -8.77 32.47 15.43
CA SER A 37 -7.75 31.45 15.13
C SER A 37 -6.44 32.09 14.71
N GLN A 38 -5.36 31.30 14.64
CA GLN A 38 -4.09 31.75 14.07
C GLN A 38 -3.95 31.21 12.64
N ALA A 39 -3.62 32.08 11.69
CA ALA A 39 -3.52 31.70 10.28
C ALA A 39 -2.10 31.27 9.89
N ASN A 40 -1.07 31.89 10.48
CA ASN A 40 0.36 31.66 10.24
C ASN A 40 1.18 31.65 11.55
N ALA A 41 0.59 31.12 12.62
CA ALA A 41 1.15 31.08 13.99
C ALA A 41 1.41 32.45 14.67
N ALA A 42 1.49 33.57 13.93
CA ALA A 42 1.65 34.92 14.49
C ALA A 42 0.42 35.82 14.29
N GLU A 43 -0.22 35.77 13.12
CA GLU A 43 -1.38 36.62 12.80
C GLU A 43 -2.70 35.98 13.26
N SER A 44 -3.43 36.71 14.11
CA SER A 44 -4.77 36.34 14.55
C SER A 44 -5.79 36.73 13.49
N VAL A 45 -6.70 35.80 13.17
CA VAL A 45 -7.73 35.99 12.15
C VAL A 45 -9.09 35.50 12.64
N ILE A 46 -10.13 36.05 12.03
CA ILE A 46 -11.49 35.54 12.09
C ILE A 46 -11.95 35.17 10.69
N ASP A 47 -12.76 34.14 10.57
CA ASP A 47 -13.36 33.74 9.31
C ASP A 47 -14.79 34.28 9.22
N ILE A 48 -15.07 35.06 8.17
CA ILE A 48 -16.34 35.75 7.94
C ILE A 48 -16.93 35.30 6.60
N ARG A 49 -18.24 35.05 6.57
CA ARG A 49 -18.99 34.92 5.32
C ARG A 49 -19.87 36.16 5.13
N LEU A 50 -19.66 36.84 4.00
CA LEU A 50 -20.45 38.02 3.61
C LEU A 50 -21.85 37.60 3.14
N PRO A 51 -22.86 38.49 3.13
CA PRO A 51 -24.20 38.22 2.61
C PRO A 51 -24.22 37.71 1.17
N SER A 52 -23.21 38.11 0.39
CA SER A 52 -23.00 37.66 -0.99
C SER A 52 -22.49 36.21 -1.11
N GLY A 53 -22.23 35.53 0.02
CA GLY A 53 -21.69 34.17 0.10
C GLY A 53 -20.15 34.09 0.09
N HIS A 54 -19.46 35.19 -0.22
CA HIS A 54 -18.00 35.24 -0.27
C HIS A 54 -17.39 35.01 1.12
N PHE A 55 -16.41 34.14 1.18
CA PHE A 55 -15.65 33.83 2.38
C PHE A 55 -14.41 34.73 2.49
N CYS A 56 -14.18 35.27 3.68
CA CYS A 56 -13.09 36.18 3.99
C CYS A 56 -12.39 35.72 5.28
N THR A 57 -11.10 35.42 5.20
CA THR A 57 -10.25 35.27 6.39
C THR A 57 -9.67 36.64 6.72
N VAL A 58 -10.16 37.24 7.79
CA VAL A 58 -9.96 38.66 8.12
C VAL A 58 -8.99 38.79 9.30
N PRO A 59 -7.89 39.56 9.17
CA PRO A 59 -6.98 39.84 10.27
C PRO A 59 -7.62 40.69 11.37
N VAL A 60 -7.25 40.38 12.61
CA VAL A 60 -7.69 41.12 13.81
C VAL A 60 -6.56 41.23 14.82
N GLY A 61 -6.65 42.23 15.71
CA GLY A 61 -5.75 42.35 16.86
C GLY A 61 -4.31 42.72 16.51
N GLN A 62 -4.09 43.34 15.34
CA GLN A 62 -2.82 43.94 14.95
C GLN A 62 -2.93 45.48 14.95
N PRO A 63 -1.83 46.23 15.13
CA PRO A 63 -1.88 47.70 15.13
C PRO A 63 -2.54 48.28 13.87
N TYR A 64 -2.31 47.68 12.71
CA TYR A 64 -2.93 48.14 11.47
C TYR A 64 -4.42 47.83 11.36
N THR A 65 -4.92 46.81 12.08
CA THR A 65 -6.34 46.45 12.07
C THR A 65 -7.17 47.36 12.97
N GLU A 66 -6.57 47.93 14.01
CA GLU A 66 -7.21 48.94 14.87
C GLU A 66 -7.47 50.25 14.10
N ALA A 67 -6.60 50.58 13.16
CA ALA A 67 -6.76 51.70 12.23
C ALA A 67 -7.66 51.38 11.03
N SER A 68 -8.29 50.19 10.98
CA SER A 68 -9.19 49.82 9.89
C SER A 68 -10.46 50.67 9.91
N GLY A 69 -10.93 51.06 8.72
CA GLY A 69 -12.24 51.71 8.56
C GLY A 69 -13.42 50.76 8.81
N PHE A 70 -13.17 49.46 8.93
CA PHE A 70 -14.16 48.46 9.31
C PHE A 70 -14.08 48.17 10.79
N SER A 71 -15.23 48.14 11.47
CA SER A 71 -15.36 47.65 12.84
C SER A 71 -16.41 46.55 12.92
N LEU A 72 -16.13 45.52 13.73
CA LEU A 72 -17.04 44.40 13.96
C LEU A 72 -17.77 44.60 15.28
N HIS A 73 -19.10 44.51 15.24
CA HIS A 73 -19.97 44.64 16.40
C HIS A 73 -20.80 43.37 16.55
N GLY A 74 -20.92 42.88 17.77
CA GLY A 74 -21.73 41.70 18.11
C GLY A 74 -22.93 42.10 18.95
N ASP A 75 -24.12 41.65 18.56
CA ASP A 75 -25.36 41.81 19.31
C ASP A 75 -25.88 40.41 19.71
N GLU A 76 -26.09 40.18 21.01
CA GLU A 76 -26.52 38.88 21.56
C GLU A 76 -27.86 38.39 20.98
N GLU A 77 -28.73 39.29 20.49
CA GLU A 77 -30.02 38.94 19.89
C GLU A 77 -30.03 39.02 18.35
N ARG A 78 -29.19 39.88 17.74
CA ARG A 78 -29.25 40.20 16.30
C ARG A 78 -28.11 39.62 15.45
N GLY A 79 -27.08 39.03 16.06
CA GLY A 79 -25.92 38.47 15.36
C GLY A 79 -24.79 39.48 15.17
N PHE A 80 -23.90 39.22 14.20
CA PHE A 80 -22.70 40.03 13.98
C PHE A 80 -22.86 40.97 12.78
N PHE A 81 -22.34 42.20 12.92
CA PHE A 81 -22.44 43.24 11.90
C PHE A 81 -21.09 43.91 11.64
N LEU A 82 -20.77 44.13 10.36
CA LEU A 82 -19.66 45.00 9.96
C LEU A 82 -20.16 46.43 9.80
N HIS A 83 -19.44 47.39 10.39
CA HIS A 83 -19.70 48.81 10.31
C HIS A 83 -18.56 49.51 9.57
N CYS A 84 -18.87 50.31 8.55
CA CYS A 84 -17.90 51.11 7.82
C CYS A 84 -18.60 52.33 7.20
N GLY A 85 -18.04 53.54 7.38
CA GLY A 85 -18.55 54.75 6.72
C GLY A 85 -20.01 55.12 7.02
N GLY A 86 -20.58 54.67 8.15
CA GLY A 86 -21.99 54.88 8.50
C GLY A 86 -22.95 53.83 7.95
N GLU A 87 -22.47 52.88 7.14
CA GLU A 87 -23.24 51.72 6.66
C GLU A 87 -23.00 50.48 7.55
N THR A 88 -23.97 49.57 7.57
CA THR A 88 -23.89 48.30 8.27
C THR A 88 -24.27 47.13 7.37
N ALA A 89 -23.56 46.02 7.49
CA ALA A 89 -23.89 44.78 6.80
C ALA A 89 -23.90 43.58 7.78
N PRO A 90 -24.94 42.74 7.76
CA PRO A 90 -24.94 41.51 8.56
C PRO A 90 -23.88 40.55 8.03
N ILE A 91 -23.22 39.83 8.90
CA ILE A 91 -22.24 38.80 8.52
C ILE A 91 -22.45 37.52 9.31
N GLU A 92 -21.97 36.41 8.75
CA GLU A 92 -21.85 35.14 9.48
C GLU A 92 -20.41 34.99 9.96
N LEU A 93 -20.22 34.90 11.28
CA LEU A 93 -18.94 34.61 11.88
C LEU A 93 -18.76 33.09 11.98
N VAL A 94 -17.74 32.57 11.29
CA VAL A 94 -17.51 31.13 11.17
C VAL A 94 -16.72 30.64 12.38
N ALA A 95 -17.30 29.70 13.13
CA ALA A 95 -16.63 29.13 14.30
C ALA A 95 -15.37 28.36 13.89
N VAL A 96 -14.35 28.38 14.76
CA VAL A 96 -13.13 27.58 14.57
C VAL A 96 -13.46 26.08 14.65
N PRO A 97 -12.75 25.23 13.89
CA PRO A 97 -12.99 23.78 13.92
C PRO A 97 -12.72 23.16 15.30
N HIS A 98 -13.52 22.17 15.68
CA HIS A 98 -13.35 21.42 16.91
C HIS A 98 -12.03 20.63 16.92
N PHE A 99 -11.59 20.10 15.76
CA PHE A 99 -10.36 19.32 15.70
C PHE A 99 -9.12 20.09 16.17
N TYR A 100 -9.11 21.43 16.14
CA TYR A 100 -7.99 22.23 16.66
C TYR A 100 -7.65 21.92 18.12
N ARG A 101 -8.66 21.55 18.92
CA ARG A 101 -8.52 21.22 20.35
C ARG A 101 -8.09 19.77 20.61
N GLN A 102 -8.11 18.93 19.58
CA GLN A 102 -7.63 17.55 19.67
C GLN A 102 -6.11 17.52 19.70
N THR A 103 -5.57 16.43 20.24
CA THR A 103 -4.13 16.16 20.26
C THR A 103 -3.79 15.05 19.29
N THR A 104 -2.64 15.17 18.65
CA THR A 104 -2.05 14.11 17.82
C THR A 104 -1.42 13.02 18.68
N ARG A 105 -0.94 11.96 18.03
CA ARG A 105 -0.13 10.89 18.66
C ARG A 105 1.07 11.39 19.49
N SER A 106 1.64 12.53 19.13
CA SER A 106 2.82 13.10 19.79
C SER A 106 2.45 13.95 21.01
N GLY A 107 1.15 14.19 21.22
CA GLY A 107 0.63 15.13 22.20
C GLY A 107 0.51 16.57 21.70
N ALA A 108 0.92 16.88 20.47
CA ALA A 108 0.77 18.22 19.90
C ALA A 108 -0.71 18.55 19.63
N ARG A 109 -1.11 19.80 19.89
CA ARG A 109 -2.46 20.27 19.53
C ARG A 109 -2.58 20.37 18.01
N MET A 110 -3.62 19.79 17.42
CA MET A 110 -3.78 19.81 15.95
C MET A 110 -3.86 21.23 15.39
N GLY A 111 -4.42 22.18 16.15
CA GLY A 111 -4.47 23.60 15.76
C GLY A 111 -3.12 24.32 15.71
N SER A 112 -2.03 23.74 16.25
CA SER A 112 -0.66 24.26 16.05
C SER A 112 0.06 23.66 14.85
N ILE A 113 -0.60 22.74 14.15
CA ILE A 113 -0.06 22.02 12.98
C ILE A 113 -0.75 22.48 11.70
N ALA A 114 -2.03 22.82 11.81
CA ALA A 114 -2.86 23.18 10.68
C ALA A 114 -3.84 24.32 10.98
N SER A 115 -4.15 25.08 9.94
CA SER A 115 -5.24 26.04 9.90
C SER A 115 -6.19 25.71 8.74
N LEU A 116 -7.49 25.72 8.99
CA LEU A 116 -8.54 25.44 8.02
C LEU A 116 -9.36 26.71 7.80
N HIS A 117 -9.31 27.22 6.57
CA HIS A 117 -10.04 28.40 6.13
C HIS A 117 -10.96 28.01 4.97
N ASP A 118 -12.26 28.00 5.22
CA ASP A 118 -13.30 27.46 4.33
C ASP A 118 -13.01 26.00 3.92
N ARG A 119 -12.47 25.79 2.71
CA ARG A 119 -12.15 24.49 2.13
C ARG A 119 -10.64 24.30 1.90
N LEU A 120 -9.83 25.25 2.37
CA LEU A 120 -8.37 25.26 2.30
C LEU A 120 -7.78 24.85 3.65
N LEU A 121 -7.18 23.66 3.72
CA LEU A 121 -6.45 23.18 4.89
C LEU A 121 -4.96 23.45 4.70
N ILE A 122 -4.41 24.41 5.44
CA ILE A 122 -2.98 24.71 5.46
C ILE A 122 -2.30 23.79 6.49
N LEU A 123 -1.22 23.14 6.09
CA LEU A 123 -0.37 22.32 6.95
C LEU A 123 1.06 22.87 6.97
N HIS A 124 1.69 22.81 8.15
CA HIS A 124 3.08 23.22 8.34
C HIS A 124 3.98 22.00 8.55
N PRO A 125 4.54 21.39 7.49
CA PRO A 125 5.33 20.16 7.61
C PRO A 125 6.66 20.38 8.32
N LEU A 126 7.31 21.54 8.14
CA LEU A 126 8.52 21.91 8.87
C LEU A 126 8.18 22.76 10.09
N LEU A 127 8.88 22.50 11.20
CA LEU A 127 8.77 23.23 12.46
C LEU A 127 9.49 24.60 12.46
N GLY A 128 9.90 25.10 11.30
CA GLY A 128 10.69 26.32 11.16
C GLY A 128 11.09 26.60 9.71
N CYS A 129 11.81 27.70 9.52
CA CYS A 129 12.47 28.05 8.27
C CYS A 129 13.94 28.41 8.56
N GLY A 130 14.88 27.74 7.90
CA GLY A 130 16.32 27.85 8.19
C GLY A 130 16.91 29.24 8.01
N PHE A 131 16.22 30.16 7.30
CA PHE A 131 16.65 31.56 7.23
C PHE A 131 16.54 32.31 8.56
N PHE A 132 15.73 31.84 9.51
CA PHE A 132 15.64 32.42 10.85
C PHE A 132 16.81 32.00 11.77
N ALA A 133 17.55 30.95 11.39
CA ALA A 133 18.72 30.49 12.15
C ALA A 133 19.91 31.45 12.08
N ARG A 134 19.95 32.33 11.06
CA ARG A 134 21.04 33.30 10.84
C ARG A 134 20.50 34.72 10.81
N THR A 135 21.10 35.58 11.64
CA THR A 135 20.73 36.99 11.72
C THR A 135 20.80 37.67 10.36
N GLY A 136 19.73 38.36 9.98
CA GLY A 136 19.65 39.13 8.73
C GLY A 136 19.38 38.30 7.47
N GLN A 137 19.07 37.01 7.56
CA GLN A 137 18.73 36.18 6.39
C GLN A 137 17.22 35.95 6.22
N ALA A 138 16.41 36.13 7.26
CA ALA A 138 14.96 36.04 7.17
C ALA A 138 14.38 37.11 6.24
N CYS A 139 13.27 36.78 5.56
CA CYS A 139 12.57 37.75 4.72
C CYS A 139 11.97 38.86 5.60
N GLY A 140 12.14 40.12 5.20
CA GLY A 140 11.82 41.30 6.02
C GLY A 140 10.34 41.47 6.39
N TYR A 141 9.44 40.74 5.73
CA TYR A 141 7.99 40.71 6.02
C TYR A 141 7.55 39.46 6.78
N CYS A 142 8.42 38.47 6.97
CA CYS A 142 8.03 37.14 7.43
C CYS A 142 8.04 37.04 8.96
N GLN A 143 6.92 36.57 9.52
CA GLN A 143 6.84 36.05 10.89
C GLN A 143 6.55 34.56 10.80
N TYR A 144 7.58 33.78 10.57
CA TYR A 144 7.49 32.35 10.80
C TYR A 144 7.61 32.18 12.31
N ASP A 145 6.60 31.62 12.99
CA ASP A 145 6.75 31.17 14.37
C ASP A 145 7.66 29.93 14.35
N SER A 146 8.96 30.19 14.21
CA SER A 146 9.99 29.19 14.36
C SER A 146 9.98 28.82 15.83
N MET A 147 9.16 27.82 16.19
CA MET A 147 9.30 27.14 17.48
C MET A 147 10.76 26.68 17.71
N LEU A 148 11.54 26.55 16.62
CA LEU A 148 12.98 26.30 16.60
C LEU A 148 13.70 27.12 15.51
N ASN A 149 14.68 27.95 15.91
CA ASN A 149 15.59 28.70 15.02
C ASN A 149 16.77 27.82 14.54
N ASP A 150 16.49 26.62 14.06
CA ASP A 150 17.52 25.67 13.60
C ASP A 150 17.85 25.87 12.12
N GLU A 151 19.13 25.71 11.75
CA GLU A 151 19.55 25.80 10.35
C GLU A 151 18.81 24.79 9.48
N THR A 152 18.64 23.55 9.95
CA THR A 152 17.80 22.51 9.34
C THR A 152 16.58 22.23 10.21
N PRO A 153 15.44 22.91 9.98
CA PRO A 153 14.24 22.69 10.75
C PRO A 153 13.80 21.21 10.72
N PRO A 154 13.36 20.65 11.86
CA PRO A 154 12.85 19.30 11.90
C PRO A 154 11.55 19.18 11.10
N LEU A 155 11.39 18.03 10.45
CA LEU A 155 10.17 17.65 9.75
C LEU A 155 9.25 17.01 10.78
N ARG A 156 7.99 17.46 10.83
CA ARG A 156 6.96 16.79 11.62
C ARG A 156 6.78 15.35 11.16
N ASP A 157 6.34 14.48 12.06
CA ASP A 157 6.02 13.11 11.70
C ASP A 157 4.98 13.12 10.55
N PRO A 158 5.27 12.52 9.39
CA PRO A 158 4.31 12.44 8.29
C PRO A 158 2.96 11.87 8.71
N LEU A 159 2.94 10.91 9.65
CA LEU A 159 1.70 10.30 10.15
C LEU A 159 0.89 11.27 11.01
N GLU A 160 1.56 12.16 11.74
CA GLU A 160 0.91 13.24 12.49
C GLU A 160 0.18 14.21 11.56
N LEU A 161 0.78 14.55 10.42
CA LEU A 161 0.11 15.38 9.39
C LEU A 161 -1.14 14.70 8.84
N ILE A 162 -1.11 13.38 8.65
CA ILE A 162 -2.28 12.60 8.20
C ILE A 162 -3.39 12.58 9.26
N GLU A 163 -3.06 12.46 10.54
CA GLU A 163 -4.05 12.51 11.62
C GLU A 163 -4.84 13.81 11.57
N VAL A 164 -4.14 14.94 11.40
CA VAL A 164 -4.75 16.28 11.29
C VAL A 164 -5.63 16.37 10.04
N VAL A 165 -5.14 15.90 8.89
CA VAL A 165 -5.92 15.88 7.64
C VAL A 165 -7.19 15.04 7.78
N ARG A 166 -7.11 13.85 8.39
CA ARG A 166 -8.27 12.99 8.61
C ARG A 166 -9.25 13.60 9.60
N ALA A 167 -8.76 14.28 10.64
CA ALA A 167 -9.63 14.97 11.60
C ALA A 167 -10.38 16.13 10.92
N ALA A 168 -9.67 16.94 10.12
CA ALA A 168 -10.27 18.02 9.33
C ALA A 168 -11.33 17.49 8.34
N LEU A 169 -11.03 16.43 7.60
CA LEU A 169 -11.95 15.81 6.61
C LEU A 169 -13.21 15.20 7.22
N ARG A 170 -13.19 14.80 8.51
CA ARG A 170 -14.39 14.30 9.21
C ARG A 170 -15.33 15.43 9.61
N GLU A 171 -14.79 16.62 9.83
CA GLU A 171 -15.54 17.77 10.33
C GLU A 171 -16.03 18.68 9.21
N ARG A 172 -15.18 18.94 8.20
CA ARG A 172 -15.48 19.84 7.09
C ARG A 172 -14.99 19.30 5.75
N ASP A 173 -15.60 19.80 4.69
CA ASP A 173 -15.25 19.42 3.33
C ASP A 173 -14.02 20.21 2.84
N VAL A 174 -12.85 19.56 2.86
CA VAL A 174 -11.59 20.12 2.37
C VAL A 174 -11.44 19.84 0.88
N ASP A 175 -11.16 20.86 0.08
CA ASP A 175 -10.84 20.74 -1.35
C ASP A 175 -9.33 20.70 -1.59
N THR A 176 -8.60 21.59 -0.91
CA THR A 176 -7.16 21.78 -1.10
C THR A 176 -6.42 21.66 0.23
N VAL A 177 -5.43 20.77 0.26
CA VAL A 177 -4.42 20.71 1.32
C VAL A 177 -3.19 21.47 0.85
N TYR A 178 -2.86 22.53 1.57
CA TYR A 178 -1.80 23.48 1.23
C TYR A 178 -0.61 23.28 2.18
N LEU A 179 0.50 22.77 1.66
CA LEU A 179 1.73 22.61 2.41
C LEU A 179 2.50 23.93 2.39
N TYR A 180 2.53 24.62 3.52
CA TYR A 180 3.31 25.84 3.71
C TYR A 180 4.69 25.48 4.24
N ASN A 181 5.69 25.42 3.35
CA ASN A 181 7.01 24.89 3.67
C ASN A 181 8.03 26.00 3.98
N GLY A 182 8.87 25.77 5.00
CA GLY A 182 10.06 26.56 5.26
C GLY A 182 11.26 26.17 4.39
N PHE A 183 12.40 26.80 4.62
CA PHE A 183 13.67 26.44 3.98
C PHE A 183 14.49 25.48 4.84
N ALA A 184 15.18 24.53 4.23
CA ALA A 184 16.29 23.80 4.85
C ALA A 184 17.53 23.80 3.92
N PRO A 185 18.76 23.95 4.46
CA PRO A 185 19.99 23.92 3.69
C PRO A 185 20.15 22.65 2.87
N GLY A 186 20.62 22.81 1.64
CA GLY A 186 20.82 21.73 0.67
C GLY A 186 20.48 22.19 -0.75
N GLU A 187 20.91 21.42 -1.75
CA GLU A 187 20.63 21.72 -3.17
C GLU A 187 19.13 21.58 -3.50
N ASP A 188 18.38 20.76 -2.75
CA ASP A 188 16.94 20.54 -2.92
C ASP A 188 16.06 21.44 -2.02
N ALA A 189 16.66 22.37 -1.27
CA ALA A 189 15.97 23.20 -0.28
C ALA A 189 15.15 22.42 0.79
N GLY A 190 15.48 21.14 1.02
CA GLY A 190 14.75 20.25 1.94
C GLY A 190 13.50 19.60 1.35
N LEU A 191 13.22 19.79 0.06
CA LEU A 191 12.00 19.30 -0.59
C LEU A 191 11.91 17.78 -0.69
N ARG A 192 13.04 17.07 -0.80
CA ARG A 192 13.03 15.60 -0.92
C ARG A 192 12.46 14.92 0.32
N ARG A 193 12.59 15.58 1.49
CA ARG A 193 11.98 15.14 2.76
C ARG A 193 10.44 15.17 2.71
N LEU A 194 9.85 15.95 1.81
CA LEU A 194 8.39 16.05 1.62
C LEU A 194 7.83 15.05 0.61
N VAL A 195 8.67 14.39 -0.20
CA VAL A 195 8.22 13.40 -1.19
C VAL A 195 7.40 12.27 -0.52
N PRO A 196 7.84 11.66 0.60
CA PRO A 196 7.02 10.68 1.31
C PRO A 196 5.74 11.27 1.90
N VAL A 197 5.79 12.53 2.38
CA VAL A 197 4.62 13.23 2.94
C VAL A 197 3.56 13.44 1.87
N VAL A 198 3.94 13.91 0.68
CA VAL A 198 3.03 14.11 -0.46
C VAL A 198 2.44 12.78 -0.93
N ALA A 199 3.25 11.72 -1.03
CA ALA A 199 2.79 10.39 -1.41
C ALA A 199 1.76 9.84 -0.41
N LEU A 200 2.02 10.03 0.88
CA LEU A 200 1.12 9.63 1.94
C LEU A 200 -0.18 10.45 1.92
N LEU A 201 -0.11 11.78 1.77
CA LEU A 201 -1.26 12.66 1.63
C LEU A 201 -2.15 12.28 0.45
N ARG A 202 -1.54 12.01 -0.73
CA ARG A 202 -2.27 11.57 -1.93
C ARG A 202 -3.11 10.33 -1.65
N LYS A 203 -2.58 9.38 -0.89
CA LYS A 203 -3.28 8.14 -0.50
C LYS A 203 -4.55 8.39 0.31
N HIS A 204 -4.58 9.46 1.12
CA HIS A 204 -5.75 9.82 1.96
C HIS A 204 -6.68 10.83 1.30
N LEU A 205 -6.17 11.68 0.41
CA LEU A 205 -6.91 12.77 -0.21
C LEU A 205 -7.62 12.36 -1.51
N GLY A 206 -7.16 11.29 -2.17
CA GLY A 206 -7.78 10.76 -3.39
C GLY A 206 -7.70 11.76 -4.53
N HIS A 207 -8.82 12.40 -4.88
CA HIS A 207 -8.94 13.37 -5.98
C HIS A 207 -8.78 14.84 -5.55
N ARG A 208 -8.65 15.11 -4.25
CA ARG A 208 -8.49 16.47 -3.69
C ARG A 208 -7.11 17.04 -4.00
N GLN A 209 -7.00 18.36 -3.94
CA GLN A 209 -5.79 19.08 -4.33
C GLN A 209 -4.71 19.05 -3.24
N ILE A 210 -3.45 18.90 -3.64
CA ILE A 210 -2.26 19.09 -2.81
C ILE A 210 -1.43 20.22 -3.43
N ALA A 211 -1.32 21.32 -2.72
CA ALA A 211 -0.46 22.45 -3.08
C ALA A 211 0.77 22.46 -2.18
N LEU A 212 1.92 22.88 -2.73
CA LEU A 212 3.16 23.04 -1.98
C LEU A 212 3.77 24.40 -2.31
N GLU A 213 3.87 25.25 -1.28
CA GLU A 213 4.60 26.51 -1.31
C GLU A 213 5.99 26.32 -0.75
N THR A 214 7.01 26.69 -1.53
CA THR A 214 8.40 26.45 -1.18
C THR A 214 9.36 27.50 -1.73
N VAL A 215 10.57 27.49 -1.18
CA VAL A 215 11.74 28.15 -1.73
C VAL A 215 12.28 27.37 -2.93
N ALA A 216 12.86 28.08 -3.90
CA ALA A 216 13.39 27.49 -5.13
C ALA A 216 14.54 26.51 -4.85
N PRO A 217 14.43 25.23 -5.27
CA PRO A 217 15.55 24.31 -5.22
C PRO A 217 16.54 24.59 -6.37
N ARG A 218 17.82 24.30 -6.14
CA ARG A 218 18.83 24.27 -7.21
C ARG A 218 18.76 22.95 -7.99
N GLU A 219 18.49 21.85 -7.28
CA GLU A 219 18.29 20.53 -7.86
C GLU A 219 16.83 20.38 -8.35
N LEU A 220 16.60 20.53 -9.66
CA LEU A 220 15.24 20.56 -10.24
C LEU A 220 14.55 19.18 -10.30
N THR A 221 15.31 18.09 -10.18
CA THR A 221 14.78 16.70 -10.17
C THR A 221 13.79 16.46 -9.05
N VAL A 222 13.93 17.16 -7.91
CA VAL A 222 13.01 17.03 -6.78
C VAL A 222 11.58 17.49 -7.13
N ILE A 223 11.43 18.42 -8.07
CA ILE A 223 10.12 18.87 -8.57
C ILE A 223 9.42 17.72 -9.31
N ASP A 224 10.17 16.94 -10.10
CA ASP A 224 9.68 15.74 -10.77
C ASP A 224 9.28 14.65 -9.75
N GLU A 225 10.09 14.47 -8.69
CA GLU A 225 9.81 13.51 -7.60
C GLU A 225 8.51 13.88 -6.86
N LEU A 226 8.31 15.16 -6.52
CA LEU A 226 7.10 15.67 -5.87
C LEU A 226 5.85 15.52 -6.74
N TYR A 227 5.95 15.84 -8.03
CA TYR A 227 4.88 15.62 -8.99
C TYR A 227 4.48 14.14 -9.05
N THR A 228 5.48 13.25 -9.13
CA THR A 228 5.30 11.80 -9.17
C THR A 228 4.66 11.27 -7.88
N ALA A 229 5.05 11.80 -6.72
CA ALA A 229 4.45 11.48 -5.43
C ALA A 229 2.97 11.91 -5.32
N GLY A 230 2.52 12.82 -6.19
CA GLY A 230 1.12 13.23 -6.26
C GLY A 230 0.86 14.70 -5.92
N LEU A 231 1.86 15.58 -6.02
CA LEU A 231 1.65 17.03 -5.90
C LEU A 231 0.83 17.58 -7.08
N ASP A 232 -0.11 18.49 -6.83
CA ASP A 232 -1.01 19.04 -7.87
C ASP A 232 -0.72 20.48 -8.24
N ILE A 233 -0.25 21.28 -7.29
CA ILE A 233 0.02 22.70 -7.46
C ILE A 233 1.42 22.97 -6.89
N PHE A 234 2.30 23.52 -7.71
CA PHE A 234 3.65 23.90 -7.30
C PHE A 234 3.74 25.41 -7.19
N ILE A 235 4.10 25.90 -6.01
CA ILE A 235 4.14 27.33 -5.69
C ILE A 235 5.56 27.70 -5.30
N CYS A 236 6.18 28.58 -6.09
CA CYS A 236 7.51 29.09 -5.82
C CYS A 236 7.52 30.60 -6.05
N ASN A 237 7.75 31.34 -4.97
CA ASN A 237 7.44 32.77 -4.95
C ASN A 237 8.63 33.61 -5.42
N LEU A 238 8.32 34.59 -6.26
CA LEU A 238 9.23 35.68 -6.61
C LEU A 238 9.16 36.80 -5.56
N GLU A 239 7.98 37.03 -4.98
CA GLU A 239 7.62 38.06 -4.01
C GLU A 239 7.78 39.52 -4.46
N VAL A 240 8.92 39.86 -5.06
CA VAL A 240 9.25 41.18 -5.58
C VAL A 240 9.92 40.98 -6.93
N HIS A 241 9.44 41.66 -7.97
CA HIS A 241 10.01 41.54 -9.30
C HIS A 241 11.35 42.30 -9.44
N ASP A 242 11.47 43.49 -8.85
CA ASP A 242 12.72 44.26 -8.89
C ASP A 242 13.87 43.49 -8.20
N PRO A 243 14.98 43.18 -8.91
CA PRO A 243 16.05 42.35 -8.35
C PRO A 243 16.78 42.95 -7.15
N LYS A 244 16.92 44.29 -7.11
CA LYS A 244 17.59 44.97 -5.99
C LYS A 244 16.72 44.92 -4.76
N ARG A 245 15.44 45.25 -4.94
CA ARG A 245 14.45 45.22 -3.87
C ARG A 245 14.20 43.80 -3.36
N PHE A 246 14.23 42.80 -4.24
CA PHE A 246 14.20 41.39 -3.85
C PHE A 246 15.36 41.02 -2.92
N ALA A 247 16.58 41.48 -3.21
CA ALA A 247 17.74 41.21 -2.35
C ALA A 247 17.65 41.88 -0.98
N GLU A 248 17.04 43.07 -0.91
CA GLU A 248 16.78 43.77 0.35
C GLU A 248 15.68 43.10 1.20
N VAL A 249 14.59 42.70 0.55
CA VAL A 249 13.40 42.15 1.22
C VAL A 249 13.59 40.67 1.56
N CYS A 250 14.27 39.91 0.70
CA CYS A 250 14.46 38.46 0.80
C CYS A 250 15.95 38.07 0.80
N PRO A 251 16.77 38.57 1.76
CA PRO A 251 18.23 38.43 1.71
C PRO A 251 18.71 36.98 1.70
N GLY A 252 18.07 36.09 2.47
CA GLY A 252 18.39 34.66 2.47
C GLY A 252 18.13 33.99 1.12
N LYS A 253 16.99 34.30 0.46
CA LYS A 253 16.65 33.76 -0.86
C LYS A 253 17.60 34.30 -1.94
N ALA A 254 17.97 35.58 -1.84
CA ALA A 254 18.97 36.19 -2.71
C ALA A 254 20.33 35.48 -2.61
N ALA A 255 20.76 35.12 -1.40
CA ALA A 255 22.03 34.43 -1.18
C ALA A 255 22.09 33.00 -1.75
N ILE A 256 20.96 32.29 -1.85
CA ILE A 256 20.93 30.88 -2.27
C ILE A 256 20.62 30.66 -3.77
N GLY A 257 20.76 31.69 -4.60
CA GLY A 257 20.57 31.61 -6.05
C GLY A 257 19.63 32.69 -6.60
N GLY A 258 19.00 33.47 -5.72
CA GLY A 258 18.20 34.63 -6.07
C GLY A 258 17.05 34.35 -7.01
N GLN A 259 16.63 35.37 -7.75
CA GLN A 259 15.51 35.26 -8.68
C GLN A 259 15.80 34.28 -9.83
N GLU A 260 17.06 34.10 -10.23
CA GLU A 260 17.41 33.13 -11.29
C GLU A 260 17.02 31.70 -10.92
N ALA A 261 17.26 31.30 -9.66
CA ALA A 261 16.83 30.00 -9.16
C ALA A 261 15.29 29.86 -9.18
N VAL A 262 14.56 30.92 -8.79
CA VAL A 262 13.09 30.96 -8.84
C VAL A 262 12.60 30.78 -10.27
N TRP A 263 13.14 31.53 -11.22
CA TRP A 263 12.76 31.43 -12.64
C TRP A 263 13.02 30.05 -13.23
N ARG A 264 14.17 29.45 -12.91
CA ARG A 264 14.51 28.09 -13.35
C ARG A 264 13.55 27.06 -12.77
N ALA A 265 13.24 27.13 -11.48
CA ALA A 265 12.31 26.22 -10.82
C ALA A 265 10.90 26.33 -11.41
N LEU A 266 10.40 27.56 -11.60
CA LEU A 266 9.08 27.82 -12.19
C LEU A 266 8.98 27.33 -13.64
N THR A 267 9.99 27.62 -14.47
CA THR A 267 10.03 27.18 -15.86
C THR A 267 10.05 25.66 -15.97
N HIS A 268 10.86 25.00 -15.12
CA HIS A 268 10.90 23.53 -15.07
C HIS A 268 9.55 22.94 -14.63
N ALA A 269 8.95 23.48 -13.56
CA ALA A 269 7.65 23.04 -13.08
C ALA A 269 6.56 23.20 -14.15
N ALA A 270 6.56 24.28 -14.92
CA ALA A 270 5.59 24.53 -15.99
C ALA A 270 5.64 23.45 -17.11
N THR A 271 6.77 22.76 -17.29
CA THR A 271 6.87 21.64 -18.23
C THR A 271 6.29 20.32 -17.69
N ARG A 272 6.02 20.23 -16.38
CA ARG A 272 5.61 19.00 -15.70
C ARG A 272 4.16 19.03 -15.24
N PHE A 273 3.77 20.15 -14.64
CA PHE A 273 2.45 20.34 -14.08
C PHE A 273 1.45 20.75 -15.16
N ALA A 274 0.17 20.50 -14.91
CA ALA A 274 -0.88 20.94 -15.82
C ALA A 274 -0.91 22.49 -15.94
N PRO A 275 -1.42 23.04 -17.05
CA PRO A 275 -1.62 24.49 -17.15
C PRO A 275 -2.42 25.03 -15.95
N GLY A 276 -1.98 26.17 -15.42
CA GLY A 276 -2.59 26.81 -14.25
C GLY A 276 -2.23 26.21 -12.89
N ALA A 277 -1.35 25.21 -12.83
CA ALA A 277 -0.93 24.54 -11.60
C ALA A 277 0.41 25.05 -11.04
N VAL A 278 1.11 25.92 -11.77
CA VAL A 278 2.34 26.54 -11.30
C VAL A 278 2.04 28.00 -10.96
N VAL A 279 2.39 28.40 -9.74
CA VAL A 279 1.97 29.67 -9.15
C VAL A 279 3.18 30.38 -8.55
N SER A 280 3.18 31.71 -8.62
CA SER A 280 4.17 32.53 -7.92
C SER A 280 3.50 33.73 -7.26
N HIS A 281 3.80 33.96 -5.99
CA HIS A 281 3.25 35.11 -5.26
C HIS A 281 4.05 36.39 -5.56
N LEU A 282 3.35 37.52 -5.70
CA LEU A 282 3.91 38.87 -5.73
C LEU A 282 3.28 39.71 -4.61
N ILE A 283 4.11 40.40 -3.84
CA ILE A 283 3.69 41.21 -2.71
C ILE A 283 3.49 42.66 -3.17
N VAL A 284 2.24 43.09 -3.18
CA VAL A 284 1.85 44.45 -3.59
C VAL A 284 2.21 45.44 -2.49
N GLY A 285 2.89 46.53 -2.86
CA GLY A 285 3.32 47.60 -1.94
C GLY A 285 4.79 47.57 -1.55
N LEU A 286 5.54 46.52 -1.94
CA LEU A 286 6.99 46.45 -1.70
C LEU A 286 7.85 46.96 -2.85
N GLU A 287 7.23 47.16 -4.02
CA GLU A 287 7.83 47.71 -5.24
C GLU A 287 6.81 48.60 -5.99
N PRO A 288 7.25 49.42 -6.95
CA PRO A 288 6.34 50.25 -7.75
C PRO A 288 5.34 49.39 -8.54
N PRO A 289 4.07 49.81 -8.69
CA PRO A 289 3.04 49.05 -9.42
C PRO A 289 3.46 48.63 -10.84
N ALA A 290 4.20 49.48 -11.56
CA ALA A 290 4.72 49.15 -12.88
C ALA A 290 5.65 47.92 -12.87
N SER A 291 6.52 47.81 -11.86
CA SER A 291 7.40 46.63 -11.67
C SER A 291 6.59 45.36 -11.45
N THR A 292 5.55 45.44 -10.61
CA THR A 292 4.65 44.31 -10.36
C THR A 292 3.92 43.87 -11.62
N VAL A 293 3.45 44.82 -12.45
CA VAL A 293 2.81 44.50 -13.76
C VAL A 293 3.78 43.79 -14.70
N ASP A 294 5.02 44.24 -14.79
CA ASP A 294 6.03 43.59 -15.62
C ASP A 294 6.38 42.19 -15.10
N GLY A 295 6.44 42.01 -13.77
CA GLY A 295 6.55 40.70 -13.13
C GLY A 295 5.40 39.76 -13.48
N MET A 296 4.16 40.25 -13.46
CA MET A 296 2.97 39.47 -13.87
C MET A 296 3.07 38.99 -15.32
N LYS A 297 3.43 39.89 -16.25
CA LYS A 297 3.60 39.55 -17.67
C LYS A 297 4.65 38.45 -17.85
N GLN A 298 5.81 38.60 -17.21
CA GLN A 298 6.89 37.61 -17.30
C GLN A 298 6.52 36.23 -16.73
N LEU A 299 5.71 36.19 -15.67
CA LEU A 299 5.17 34.94 -15.12
C LEU A 299 4.20 34.29 -16.10
N ILE A 300 3.27 35.06 -16.65
CA ILE A 300 2.25 34.58 -17.59
C ILE A 300 2.89 34.05 -18.88
N ASP A 301 3.90 34.74 -19.42
CA ASP A 301 4.67 34.30 -20.59
C ASP A 301 5.34 32.93 -20.39
N ARG A 302 5.57 32.54 -19.13
CA ARG A 302 6.15 31.24 -18.74
C ARG A 302 5.11 30.23 -18.28
N CYS A 303 3.82 30.49 -18.56
CA CYS A 303 2.68 29.67 -18.12
C CYS A 303 2.55 29.55 -16.59
N VAL A 304 3.02 30.55 -15.84
CA VAL A 304 2.92 30.63 -14.38
C VAL A 304 1.81 31.61 -14.00
N VAL A 305 0.95 31.23 -13.07
CA VAL A 305 -0.13 32.10 -12.58
C VAL A 305 0.44 33.04 -11.50
N PRO A 306 0.50 34.37 -11.74
CA PRO A 306 0.82 35.31 -10.67
C PRO A 306 -0.33 35.32 -9.66
N LEU A 307 -0.02 35.32 -8.35
CA LEU A 307 -1.00 35.55 -7.27
C LEU A 307 -0.57 36.77 -6.46
N LEU A 308 -1.45 37.77 -6.37
CA LEU A 308 -1.15 39.03 -5.70
C LEU A 308 -1.53 38.97 -4.22
N HIS A 309 -0.60 39.39 -3.36
CA HIS A 309 -0.80 39.50 -1.91
C HIS A 309 -0.54 40.94 -1.47
N PRO A 310 -1.51 41.65 -0.87
CA PRO A 310 -1.27 42.97 -0.31
C PRO A 310 -0.30 42.87 0.88
N PHE A 311 0.72 43.73 0.90
CA PHE A 311 1.65 43.83 2.02
C PHE A 311 0.93 44.29 3.29
N ARG A 312 1.25 43.65 4.42
CA ARG A 312 0.73 43.98 5.74
C ARG A 312 1.90 44.06 6.74
N PRO A 313 2.11 45.21 7.41
CA PRO A 313 3.19 45.36 8.36
C PRO A 313 2.90 44.54 9.62
N LEU A 314 3.84 43.65 9.97
CA LEU A 314 3.71 42.79 11.14
C LEU A 314 4.67 43.24 12.26
N PRO A 315 4.22 43.33 13.52
CA PRO A 315 5.04 43.85 14.62
C PRO A 315 6.30 43.02 14.90
N GLY A 316 7.49 43.61 14.89
CA GLY A 316 8.75 42.87 15.15
C GLY A 316 9.38 42.25 13.90
N THR A 317 8.91 42.61 12.71
CA THR A 317 9.60 42.37 11.43
C THR A 317 10.42 43.59 10.99
N PRO A 318 11.48 43.42 10.18
CA PRO A 318 12.24 44.54 9.62
C PRO A 318 11.39 45.55 8.81
N LEU A 319 10.23 45.14 8.32
CA LEU A 319 9.30 46.00 7.56
C LEU A 319 8.07 46.44 8.37
N ALA A 320 8.11 46.37 9.71
CA ALA A 320 6.97 46.74 10.56
C ALA A 320 6.49 48.20 10.38
N ASP A 321 7.40 49.12 10.01
CA ASP A 321 7.07 50.53 9.80
C ASP A 321 6.73 50.88 8.34
N THR A 322 6.69 49.87 7.45
CA THR A 322 6.37 50.09 6.03
C THR A 322 4.87 50.36 5.87
N PRO A 323 4.45 51.43 5.16
CA PRO A 323 3.04 51.75 5.00
C PRO A 323 2.30 50.68 4.20
N ILE A 324 1.03 50.46 4.55
CA ILE A 324 0.12 49.58 3.80
C ILE A 324 -0.15 50.19 2.42
N PRO A 325 -0.15 49.39 1.33
CA PRO A 325 -0.51 49.88 0.01
C PRO A 325 -1.93 50.46 -0.03
N SER A 326 -2.16 51.43 -0.91
CA SER A 326 -3.50 51.99 -1.10
C SER A 326 -4.44 50.93 -1.69
N LEU A 327 -5.72 50.93 -1.30
CA LEU A 327 -6.69 49.97 -1.87
C LEU A 327 -6.88 50.19 -3.37
N ASP A 328 -6.79 51.43 -3.83
CA ASP A 328 -6.90 51.80 -5.24
C ASP A 328 -5.74 51.18 -6.05
N ASP A 329 -4.51 51.21 -5.53
CA ASP A 329 -3.37 50.56 -6.19
C ASP A 329 -3.51 49.03 -6.24
N VAL A 330 -3.96 48.43 -5.13
CA VAL A 330 -4.18 46.97 -5.07
C VAL A 330 -5.31 46.55 -6.00
N GLU A 331 -6.42 47.30 -6.04
CA GLU A 331 -7.53 47.05 -6.96
C GLU A 331 -7.09 47.19 -8.41
N ALA A 332 -6.34 48.24 -8.75
CA ALA A 332 -5.82 48.44 -10.11
C ALA A 332 -4.94 47.27 -10.57
N LEU A 333 -4.05 46.78 -9.70
CA LEU A 333 -3.19 45.64 -10.00
C LEU A 333 -3.97 44.32 -10.14
N LEU A 334 -4.99 44.08 -9.30
CA LEU A 334 -5.87 42.91 -9.40
C LEU A 334 -6.71 42.92 -10.69
N LEU A 335 -7.16 44.11 -11.12
CA LEU A 335 -7.85 44.27 -12.40
C LEU A 335 -6.93 43.99 -13.59
N GLU A 336 -5.70 44.48 -13.54
CA GLU A 336 -4.69 44.19 -14.57
C GLU A 336 -4.35 42.70 -14.60
N GLN A 337 -4.16 42.07 -13.43
CA GLN A 337 -3.97 40.62 -13.31
C GLN A 337 -5.12 39.84 -13.96
N TYR A 338 -6.37 40.23 -13.70
CA TYR A 338 -7.56 39.63 -14.30
C TYR A 338 -7.54 39.73 -15.82
N HIS A 339 -7.21 40.91 -16.38
CA HIS A 339 -7.12 41.11 -17.82
C HIS A 339 -6.00 40.30 -18.47
N LEU A 340 -4.80 40.28 -17.88
CA LEU A 340 -3.65 39.54 -18.39
C LEU A 340 -3.92 38.02 -18.38
N LEU A 341 -4.51 37.49 -17.30
CA LEU A 341 -4.87 36.07 -17.22
C LEU A 341 -5.97 35.69 -18.21
N ALA A 342 -6.99 36.55 -18.36
CA ALA A 342 -8.04 36.34 -19.36
C ALA A 342 -7.49 36.34 -20.80
N ALA A 343 -6.52 37.22 -21.10
CA ALA A 343 -5.89 37.31 -22.41
C ALA A 343 -4.96 36.11 -22.72
N SER A 344 -4.27 35.56 -21.70
CA SER A 344 -3.38 34.42 -21.88
C SER A 344 -4.10 33.07 -22.04
N GLY A 345 -5.36 32.98 -21.59
CA GLY A 345 -6.10 31.72 -21.55
C GLY A 345 -5.60 30.74 -20.49
N LEU A 346 -4.74 31.17 -19.56
CA LEU A 346 -4.28 30.32 -18.47
C LEU A 346 -5.43 30.00 -17.51
N PRO A 347 -5.69 28.72 -17.20
CA PRO A 347 -6.79 28.35 -16.32
C PRO A 347 -6.48 28.72 -14.87
N THR A 348 -7.42 29.38 -14.19
CA THR A 348 -7.29 29.83 -12.79
C THR A 348 -8.10 29.00 -11.81
N ASN A 349 -8.81 27.97 -12.31
CA ASN A 349 -9.74 27.12 -11.56
C ASN A 349 -9.11 26.30 -10.42
N ARG A 350 -7.77 26.22 -10.37
CA ARG A 350 -7.01 25.59 -9.29
C ARG A 350 -6.81 26.51 -8.07
N LEU A 351 -6.99 27.82 -8.24
CA LEU A 351 -6.87 28.82 -7.18
C LEU A 351 -8.25 29.20 -6.61
N ARG A 352 -9.11 28.21 -6.42
CA ARG A 352 -10.46 28.39 -5.86
C ARG A 352 -10.46 28.25 -4.34
N ASP A 353 -11.49 28.79 -3.70
CA ASP A 353 -11.77 28.62 -2.27
C ASP A 353 -10.61 29.06 -1.35
N MET A 354 -9.81 30.06 -1.77
CA MET A 354 -8.76 30.66 -0.94
C MET A 354 -9.31 31.88 -0.20
N GLY A 355 -9.60 31.73 1.09
CA GLY A 355 -10.22 32.78 1.91
C GLY A 355 -9.34 34.01 2.22
N ARG A 356 -8.02 33.90 2.03
CA ARG A 356 -7.01 34.87 2.51
C ARG A 356 -6.63 35.96 1.51
N VAL A 357 -7.01 35.79 0.25
CA VAL A 357 -6.76 36.74 -0.83
C VAL A 357 -7.97 36.83 -1.72
N LEU A 358 -8.04 37.85 -2.55
CA LEU A 358 -8.95 37.85 -3.70
C LEU A 358 -8.27 37.05 -4.81
N THR A 359 -8.79 35.86 -5.09
CA THR A 359 -8.16 34.99 -6.11
C THR A 359 -8.37 35.55 -7.52
N PRO A 360 -7.57 35.13 -8.52
CA PRO A 360 -7.79 35.57 -9.90
C PRO A 360 -9.20 35.25 -10.42
N MET A 361 -9.81 34.16 -9.94
CA MET A 361 -11.22 33.85 -10.24
C MET A 361 -12.16 34.89 -9.61
N GLU A 362 -11.93 35.24 -8.34
CA GLU A 362 -12.75 36.19 -7.60
C GLU A 362 -12.63 37.63 -8.12
N ALA A 363 -11.48 38.02 -8.69
CA ALA A 363 -11.24 39.37 -9.21
C ALA A 363 -12.32 39.88 -10.19
N ARG A 364 -13.04 38.99 -10.91
CA ARG A 364 -14.18 39.35 -11.77
C ARG A 364 -15.31 40.10 -11.05
N THR A 365 -15.45 39.93 -9.73
CA THR A 365 -16.45 40.65 -8.95
C THR A 365 -16.16 42.14 -8.89
N LEU A 366 -14.89 42.55 -9.00
CA LEU A 366 -14.48 43.96 -9.07
C LEU A 366 -15.07 44.66 -10.30
N VAL A 367 -15.23 43.94 -11.42
CA VAL A 367 -15.84 44.42 -12.67
C VAL A 367 -17.32 44.06 -12.81
N GLY A 368 -17.95 43.49 -11.78
CA GLY A 368 -19.38 43.14 -11.77
C GLY A 368 -19.77 42.03 -12.76
N ARG A 369 -18.83 41.16 -13.18
CA ARG A 369 -19.12 40.08 -14.12
C ARG A 369 -19.62 38.81 -13.41
N PRO A 370 -20.73 38.19 -13.87
CA PRO A 370 -21.19 36.93 -13.31
C PRO A 370 -20.27 35.76 -13.69
N ALA A 371 -20.26 34.72 -12.85
CA ALA A 371 -19.45 33.52 -13.10
C ALA A 371 -19.92 32.77 -14.36
N GLN A 372 -18.98 32.41 -15.23
CA GLN A 372 -19.22 31.65 -16.46
C GLN A 372 -19.58 30.18 -16.15
N LEU A 373 -20.15 29.46 -17.13
CA LEU A 373 -20.57 28.06 -16.95
C LEU A 373 -19.39 27.14 -16.54
N GLU A 374 -18.23 27.32 -17.17
CA GLU A 374 -17.02 26.55 -16.86
C GLU A 374 -16.52 26.80 -15.43
N GLU A 375 -16.61 28.03 -14.95
CA GLU A 375 -16.25 28.40 -13.58
C GLU A 375 -17.24 27.82 -12.56
N ARG A 376 -18.55 27.89 -12.86
CA ARG A 376 -19.59 27.27 -12.03
C ARG A 376 -19.41 25.76 -11.96
N LEU A 377 -19.03 25.13 -13.08
CA LEU A 377 -18.70 23.71 -13.13
C LEU A 377 -17.46 23.43 -12.28
N ALA A 378 -16.40 24.22 -12.39
CA ALA A 378 -15.17 24.06 -11.60
C ALA A 378 -15.40 24.20 -10.09
N LEU A 379 -16.34 25.07 -9.68
CA LEU A 379 -16.77 25.25 -8.28
C LEU A 379 -17.80 24.21 -7.81
N SER A 380 -18.33 23.38 -8.71
CA SER A 380 -19.29 22.31 -8.37
C SER A 380 -18.60 21.06 -7.85
N GLY A 381 -19.30 20.25 -7.05
CA GLY A 381 -18.77 18.97 -6.55
C GLY A 381 -18.38 17.98 -7.67
N ILE A 382 -19.07 18.03 -8.81
CA ILE A 382 -18.81 17.17 -9.97
C ILE A 382 -17.54 17.64 -10.70
N GLY A 383 -17.41 18.94 -10.98
CA GLY A 383 -16.23 19.48 -11.66
C GLY A 383 -14.94 19.29 -10.86
N ARG A 384 -15.01 19.41 -9.53
CA ARG A 384 -13.89 19.06 -8.64
C ARG A 384 -13.40 17.63 -8.86
N ARG A 385 -14.31 16.64 -8.84
CA ARG A 385 -13.97 15.23 -9.08
C ARG A 385 -13.40 15.01 -10.47
N LEU A 386 -14.03 15.56 -11.51
CA LEU A 386 -13.57 15.41 -12.90
C LEU A 386 -12.15 15.97 -13.09
N SER A 387 -11.84 17.13 -12.50
CA SER A 387 -10.50 17.71 -12.57
C SER A 387 -9.43 16.82 -11.92
N GLY A 388 -9.70 16.28 -10.72
CA GLY A 388 -8.78 15.37 -10.04
C GLY A 388 -8.59 14.04 -10.75
N TRP A 389 -9.63 13.51 -11.41
CA TRP A 389 -9.55 12.26 -12.18
C TRP A 389 -8.73 12.44 -13.46
N ARG A 390 -8.92 13.56 -14.18
CA ARG A 390 -8.14 13.89 -15.37
C ARG A 390 -6.64 14.00 -15.04
N ASP A 391 -6.33 14.59 -13.90
CA ASP A 391 -4.97 14.74 -13.39
C ASP A 391 -4.32 13.42 -12.97
N LEU A 392 -5.10 12.54 -12.34
CA LEU A 392 -4.66 11.19 -12.00
C LEU A 392 -4.35 10.38 -13.26
N LEU A 393 -5.23 10.44 -14.26
CA LEU A 393 -5.05 9.83 -15.58
C LEU A 393 -3.80 10.38 -16.29
N TRP A 394 -3.63 11.70 -16.32
CA TRP A 394 -2.47 12.34 -16.93
C TRP A 394 -1.16 11.90 -16.28
N ARG A 395 -1.12 11.81 -14.94
CA ARG A 395 0.04 11.29 -14.18
C ARG A 395 0.32 9.82 -14.43
N THR A 396 -0.73 8.99 -14.47
CA THR A 396 -0.55 7.54 -14.72
C THR A 396 -0.01 7.30 -16.12
N LEU A 397 -0.55 7.97 -17.14
CA LEU A 397 -0.08 7.87 -18.52
C LEU A 397 1.38 8.32 -18.69
N TRP A 398 1.80 9.37 -17.97
CA TRP A 398 3.17 9.87 -18.04
C TRP A 398 4.18 9.01 -17.25
N ASN A 399 3.80 8.52 -16.07
CA ASN A 399 4.68 7.71 -15.20
C ASN A 399 5.01 6.33 -15.81
N SER A 400 4.14 5.77 -16.65
CA SER A 400 4.42 4.54 -17.39
C SER A 400 5.65 4.62 -18.30
N ALA A 401 6.05 5.81 -18.76
CA ALA A 401 7.19 5.98 -19.66
C ALA A 401 8.56 6.01 -18.96
N ARG A 402 8.63 6.30 -17.64
CA ARG A 402 9.90 6.61 -16.95
C ARG A 402 10.34 5.58 -15.91
N GLN A 403 9.43 4.74 -15.39
CA GLN A 403 9.80 3.65 -14.47
C GLN A 403 10.66 2.55 -15.11
N ALA A 404 10.76 2.52 -16.45
CA ALA A 404 11.66 1.63 -17.18
C ALA A 404 13.17 2.00 -17.06
N ALA A 405 13.50 3.23 -16.65
CA ALA A 405 14.87 3.75 -16.75
C ALA A 405 15.71 3.71 -15.44
N MET A 406 15.14 3.35 -14.28
CA MET A 406 15.82 3.48 -12.97
C MET A 406 16.03 2.16 -12.20
N ARG A 407 16.09 1.00 -12.86
CA ARG A 407 16.14 -0.31 -12.17
C ARG A 407 17.39 -1.18 -12.42
N TYR A 408 18.50 -0.65 -12.93
CA TYR A 408 19.75 -1.40 -13.02
C TYR A 408 20.91 -0.68 -12.34
N GLY A 409 21.36 -1.26 -11.23
CA GLY A 409 22.59 -0.93 -10.53
C GLY A 409 22.69 -1.71 -9.23
N ASP A 410 23.35 -2.88 -9.23
CA ASP A 410 24.64 -3.05 -8.55
C ASP A 410 25.18 -4.48 -8.75
N ASP A 411 26.50 -4.55 -8.87
CA ASP A 411 27.34 -5.65 -9.31
C ASP A 411 28.03 -6.27 -8.07
N ARG A 412 28.15 -7.60 -7.98
CA ARG A 412 29.04 -8.24 -6.99
C ARG A 412 29.77 -9.45 -7.58
N GLN A 413 31.06 -9.24 -7.85
CA GLN A 413 32.03 -10.29 -8.16
C GLN A 413 32.21 -11.25 -6.98
N VAL A 414 32.05 -12.55 -7.23
CA VAL A 414 32.37 -13.64 -6.29
C VAL A 414 33.55 -14.46 -6.83
N SER A 415 34.51 -14.80 -5.97
CA SER A 415 35.77 -15.45 -6.35
C SER A 415 35.62 -16.93 -6.78
N LEU A 416 36.24 -17.27 -7.91
CA LEU A 416 36.18 -18.58 -8.59
C LEU A 416 36.63 -19.77 -7.72
N ARG A 417 37.64 -19.58 -6.86
CA ARG A 417 38.22 -20.65 -6.01
C ARG A 417 37.27 -21.12 -4.90
N ARG A 418 36.47 -20.22 -4.32
CA ARG A 418 35.44 -20.59 -3.32
C ARG A 418 34.22 -21.24 -3.97
N LEU A 419 33.96 -20.95 -5.25
CA LEU A 419 32.91 -21.58 -6.04
C LEU A 419 33.22 -23.05 -6.37
N LEU A 420 34.47 -23.35 -6.75
CA LEU A 420 34.91 -24.70 -7.12
C LEU A 420 34.95 -25.67 -5.92
N LEU A 421 35.48 -25.22 -4.77
CA LEU A 421 35.57 -26.05 -3.55
C LEU A 421 34.20 -26.36 -2.94
N ARG A 422 33.23 -25.44 -3.05
CA ARG A 422 31.89 -25.60 -2.48
C ARG A 422 30.92 -26.34 -3.39
N LYS A 423 31.13 -26.32 -4.72
CA LYS A 423 30.29 -27.04 -5.70
C LYS A 423 30.81 -28.44 -6.08
N GLY A 424 32.08 -28.77 -5.81
CA GLY A 424 32.66 -30.06 -6.19
C GLY A 424 31.93 -31.29 -5.64
N GLY A 425 31.46 -31.23 -4.38
CA GLY A 425 30.71 -32.32 -3.76
C GLY A 425 29.36 -32.58 -4.43
N SER A 426 28.62 -31.53 -4.80
CA SER A 426 27.33 -31.66 -5.50
C SER A 426 27.50 -32.26 -6.90
N TYR A 427 28.56 -31.89 -7.63
CA TYR A 427 28.85 -32.48 -8.95
C TYR A 427 29.25 -33.95 -8.86
N LEU A 428 30.05 -34.35 -7.86
CA LEU A 428 30.39 -35.75 -7.61
C LEU A 428 29.15 -36.59 -7.25
N ALA A 429 28.26 -36.05 -6.41
CA ALA A 429 27.01 -36.71 -6.07
C ALA A 429 26.09 -36.88 -7.30
N LEU A 430 25.97 -35.85 -8.15
CA LEU A 430 25.22 -35.94 -9.42
C LEU A 430 25.82 -36.97 -10.38
N LEU A 431 27.15 -37.03 -10.47
CA LEU A 431 27.84 -38.05 -11.27
C LEU A 431 27.54 -39.46 -10.73
N ALA A 432 27.59 -39.66 -9.41
CA ALA A 432 27.24 -40.93 -8.79
C ALA A 432 25.77 -41.34 -9.06
N CYS A 433 24.82 -40.40 -8.96
CA CYS A 433 23.41 -40.64 -9.31
C CYS A 433 23.24 -41.03 -10.79
N THR A 434 23.97 -40.36 -11.67
CA THR A 434 23.94 -40.63 -13.12
C THR A 434 24.50 -42.02 -13.42
N LEU A 435 25.64 -42.38 -12.81
CA LEU A 435 26.24 -43.71 -12.95
C LEU A 435 25.30 -44.80 -12.42
N LEU A 436 24.69 -44.59 -11.24
CA LEU A 436 23.71 -45.51 -10.66
C LEU A 436 22.48 -45.71 -11.57
N PHE A 437 21.99 -44.64 -12.20
CA PHE A 437 20.88 -44.73 -13.14
C PHE A 437 21.26 -45.49 -14.41
N LEU A 438 22.44 -45.22 -14.99
CA LEU A 438 22.93 -45.91 -16.17
C LEU A 438 23.17 -47.41 -15.91
N THR A 439 23.69 -47.77 -14.73
CA THR A 439 23.85 -49.18 -14.35
C THR A 439 22.49 -49.85 -14.16
N ALA A 440 21.51 -49.18 -13.54
CA ALA A 440 20.15 -49.71 -13.40
C ALA A 440 19.50 -50.00 -14.77
N LEU A 441 19.65 -49.12 -15.76
CA LEU A 441 19.13 -49.33 -17.11
C LEU A 441 19.75 -50.53 -17.86
N GLN A 442 20.98 -50.91 -17.51
CA GLN A 442 21.67 -52.05 -18.13
C GLN A 442 21.34 -53.39 -17.46
N HIS A 443 20.82 -53.37 -16.23
CA HIS A 443 20.40 -54.59 -15.54
C HIS A 443 19.12 -55.17 -16.13
N PRO A 444 19.00 -56.51 -16.26
CA PRO A 444 17.77 -57.16 -16.70
C PRO A 444 16.64 -56.90 -15.69
N PRO A 445 15.38 -56.83 -16.14
CA PRO A 445 14.26 -56.57 -15.25
C PRO A 445 14.11 -57.70 -14.22
N PRO A 446 13.71 -57.38 -12.98
CA PRO A 446 13.46 -58.38 -11.95
C PRO A 446 12.26 -59.28 -12.32
N PRO A 447 12.14 -60.46 -11.69
CA PRO A 447 11.05 -61.39 -11.97
C PRO A 447 9.67 -60.73 -11.82
N GLY A 448 8.80 -60.94 -12.81
CA GLY A 448 7.43 -60.41 -12.81
C GLY A 448 7.29 -58.95 -13.29
N LEU A 449 8.33 -58.36 -13.88
CA LEU A 449 8.29 -57.00 -14.43
C LEU A 449 8.79 -56.94 -15.87
N ASP A 450 8.08 -56.21 -16.73
CA ASP A 450 8.47 -56.01 -18.12
C ASP A 450 9.59 -54.96 -18.26
N PRO A 451 10.38 -54.98 -19.37
CA PRO A 451 11.45 -54.00 -19.57
C PRO A 451 11.02 -52.53 -19.49
N PRO A 452 9.88 -52.09 -20.05
CA PRO A 452 9.40 -50.72 -19.87
C PRO A 452 9.09 -50.38 -18.40
N GLY A 453 8.58 -51.34 -17.62
CA GLY A 453 8.30 -51.19 -16.20
C GLY A 453 9.56 -51.01 -15.36
N TRP A 454 10.61 -51.78 -15.66
CA TRP A 454 11.91 -51.61 -15.00
C TRP A 454 12.54 -50.25 -15.30
N ARG A 455 12.44 -49.78 -16.54
CA ARG A 455 12.94 -48.46 -16.94
C ARG A 455 12.12 -47.34 -16.28
N ALA A 456 10.81 -47.48 -16.18
CA ALA A 456 9.94 -46.53 -15.47
C ALA A 456 10.34 -46.42 -13.98
N LEU A 457 10.54 -47.56 -13.30
CA LEU A 457 11.03 -47.60 -11.92
C LEU A 457 12.43 -47.00 -11.76
N SER A 458 13.33 -47.21 -12.73
CA SER A 458 14.67 -46.63 -12.71
C SER A 458 14.64 -45.11 -12.83
N VAL A 459 13.82 -44.57 -13.74
CA VAL A 459 13.63 -43.11 -13.89
C VAL A 459 12.98 -42.53 -12.63
N PHE A 460 11.94 -43.18 -12.11
CA PHE A 460 11.28 -42.76 -10.87
C PHE A 460 12.24 -42.80 -9.69
N GLY A 461 13.05 -43.84 -9.54
CA GLY A 461 14.04 -43.98 -8.47
C GLY A 461 15.12 -42.90 -8.51
N LEU A 462 15.59 -42.53 -9.71
CA LEU A 462 16.50 -41.39 -9.88
C LEU A 462 15.82 -40.08 -9.47
N CYS A 463 14.60 -39.83 -9.94
CA CYS A 463 13.86 -38.61 -9.60
C CYS A 463 13.57 -38.54 -8.10
N LEU A 464 13.20 -39.65 -7.48
CA LEU A 464 12.97 -39.79 -6.06
C LEU A 464 14.24 -39.44 -5.27
N LEU A 465 15.38 -40.02 -5.65
CA LEU A 465 16.65 -39.76 -4.98
C LEU A 465 17.04 -38.27 -5.11
N LEU A 466 16.85 -37.67 -6.29
CA LEU A 466 17.12 -36.25 -6.52
C LEU A 466 16.14 -35.32 -5.78
N TRP A 467 14.84 -35.68 -5.67
CA TRP A 467 13.86 -34.92 -4.91
C TRP A 467 14.13 -34.95 -3.41
N VAL A 468 14.50 -36.12 -2.87
CA VAL A 468 14.80 -36.30 -1.44
C VAL A 468 16.12 -35.61 -1.07
N THR A 469 17.16 -35.75 -1.90
CA THR A 469 18.47 -35.14 -1.64
C THR A 469 18.54 -33.65 -1.97
N GLN A 470 17.58 -33.13 -2.75
CA GLN A 470 17.57 -31.76 -3.27
C GLN A 470 18.89 -31.36 -3.97
N LEU A 471 19.59 -32.33 -4.59
CA LEU A 471 20.80 -32.08 -5.39
C LEU A 471 20.50 -31.20 -6.62
N LEU A 472 19.27 -31.32 -7.14
CA LEU A 472 18.69 -30.41 -8.12
C LEU A 472 17.39 -29.81 -7.54
N PRO A 473 17.01 -28.59 -7.94
CA PRO A 473 15.70 -28.04 -7.61
C PRO A 473 14.60 -29.00 -8.08
N LEU A 474 13.53 -29.13 -7.29
CA LEU A 474 12.45 -30.10 -7.54
C LEU A 474 11.86 -30.01 -8.95
N THR A 475 11.71 -28.79 -9.45
CA THR A 475 11.26 -28.48 -10.80
C THR A 475 12.20 -29.04 -11.87
N ILE A 476 13.51 -28.86 -11.69
CA ILE A 476 14.52 -29.34 -12.64
C ILE A 476 14.58 -30.86 -12.65
N THR A 477 14.47 -31.49 -11.48
CA THR A 477 14.33 -32.96 -11.37
C THR A 477 13.10 -33.46 -12.13
N SER A 478 11.99 -32.75 -12.06
CA SER A 478 10.74 -33.12 -12.75
C SER A 478 10.87 -32.99 -14.27
N LEU A 479 11.53 -31.92 -14.75
CA LEU A 479 11.86 -31.74 -16.17
C LEU A 479 12.83 -32.81 -16.67
N LEU A 480 13.80 -33.21 -15.83
CA LEU A 480 14.71 -34.32 -16.13
C LEU A 480 13.92 -35.63 -16.27
N GLY A 481 13.04 -35.95 -15.32
CA GLY A 481 12.16 -37.13 -15.41
C GLY A 481 11.34 -37.14 -16.70
N LEU A 482 10.74 -36.00 -17.05
CA LEU A 482 9.99 -35.82 -18.29
C LEU A 482 10.83 -36.10 -19.55
N ALA A 483 12.10 -35.66 -19.56
CA ALA A 483 13.01 -35.93 -20.67
C ALA A 483 13.46 -37.41 -20.70
N LEU A 484 13.69 -38.02 -19.54
CA LEU A 484 14.20 -39.38 -19.43
C LEU A 484 13.16 -40.45 -19.76
N LEU A 485 11.87 -40.23 -19.49
CA LEU A 485 10.80 -41.18 -19.80
C LEU A 485 10.78 -41.61 -21.28
N PRO A 486 10.71 -40.69 -22.27
CA PRO A 486 10.77 -41.07 -23.67
C PRO A 486 12.15 -41.56 -24.11
N LEU A 487 13.23 -41.00 -23.57
CA LEU A 487 14.60 -41.43 -23.89
C LEU A 487 14.89 -42.87 -23.44
N ALA A 488 14.34 -43.29 -22.31
CA ALA A 488 14.39 -44.66 -21.83
C ALA A 488 13.38 -45.58 -22.55
N GLY A 489 12.55 -45.05 -23.45
CA GLY A 489 11.54 -45.82 -24.18
C GLY A 489 10.42 -46.34 -23.27
N VAL A 490 10.07 -45.58 -22.23
CA VAL A 490 8.98 -45.91 -21.29
C VAL A 490 7.62 -45.54 -21.89
N LEU A 491 7.50 -44.33 -22.45
CA LEU A 491 6.30 -43.81 -23.10
C LEU A 491 6.67 -43.01 -24.37
N PRO A 492 5.78 -42.91 -25.38
CA PRO A 492 6.00 -42.06 -26.55
C PRO A 492 6.17 -40.57 -26.16
N PRO A 493 7.06 -39.81 -26.83
CA PRO A 493 7.29 -38.39 -26.50
C PRO A 493 6.03 -37.52 -26.51
N GLN A 494 5.16 -37.71 -27.50
CA GLN A 494 3.90 -36.95 -27.63
C GLN A 494 2.98 -37.17 -26.43
N GLU A 495 2.89 -38.42 -25.96
CA GLU A 495 2.10 -38.74 -24.78
C GLU A 495 2.69 -38.08 -23.53
N VAL A 496 4.00 -38.21 -23.31
CA VAL A 496 4.68 -37.62 -22.14
C VAL A 496 4.49 -36.09 -22.09
N TYR A 497 4.71 -35.37 -23.20
CA TYR A 497 4.58 -33.91 -23.22
C TYR A 497 3.13 -33.44 -23.14
N SER A 498 2.16 -34.22 -23.61
CA SER A 498 0.73 -33.89 -23.50
C SER A 498 0.23 -33.78 -22.06
N LEU A 499 0.92 -34.41 -21.10
CA LEU A 499 0.56 -34.41 -19.68
C LEU A 499 0.71 -33.05 -19.00
N PHE A 500 1.45 -32.12 -19.61
CA PHE A 500 1.43 -30.70 -19.21
C PHE A 500 0.08 -30.03 -19.47
N GLY A 501 -0.75 -30.61 -20.34
CA GLY A 501 -2.12 -30.20 -20.62
C GLY A 501 -3.12 -30.56 -19.52
N ASN A 502 -2.69 -31.17 -18.40
CA ASN A 502 -3.59 -31.63 -17.36
C ASN A 502 -4.40 -30.45 -16.75
N PRO A 503 -5.74 -30.56 -16.63
CA PRO A 503 -6.58 -29.49 -16.10
C PRO A 503 -6.16 -28.99 -14.72
N SER A 504 -5.62 -29.86 -13.87
CA SER A 504 -5.20 -29.48 -12.52
C SER A 504 -4.03 -28.48 -12.52
N ILE A 505 -3.16 -28.50 -13.54
CA ILE A 505 -2.05 -27.53 -13.72
C ILE A 505 -2.61 -26.14 -14.07
N PHE A 506 -3.63 -26.07 -14.94
CA PHE A 506 -4.25 -24.80 -15.30
C PHE A 506 -5.13 -24.24 -14.19
N PHE A 507 -5.76 -25.10 -13.38
CA PHE A 507 -6.49 -24.69 -12.19
C PHE A 507 -5.58 -23.98 -11.19
N ILE A 508 -4.44 -24.58 -10.84
CA ILE A 508 -3.49 -23.97 -9.90
C ILE A 508 -2.83 -22.70 -10.47
N LEU A 509 -2.54 -22.65 -11.78
CA LEU A 509 -2.07 -21.43 -12.45
C LEU A 509 -3.08 -20.29 -12.26
N GLY A 510 -4.37 -20.54 -12.56
CA GLY A 510 -5.42 -19.55 -12.38
C GLY A 510 -5.58 -19.12 -10.91
N ALA A 511 -5.54 -20.08 -9.97
CA ALA A 511 -5.59 -19.79 -8.53
C ALA A 511 -4.41 -18.92 -8.06
N PHE A 512 -3.18 -19.19 -8.51
CA PHE A 512 -2.02 -18.37 -8.18
C PHE A 512 -2.11 -16.94 -8.75
N ILE A 513 -2.58 -16.80 -9.99
CA ILE A 513 -2.79 -15.48 -10.60
C ILE A 513 -3.86 -14.69 -9.83
N LEU A 514 -4.98 -15.33 -9.46
CA LEU A 514 -6.02 -14.69 -8.66
C LEU A 514 -5.51 -14.30 -7.26
N ALA A 515 -4.76 -15.18 -6.60
CA ALA A 515 -4.15 -14.88 -5.31
C ALA A 515 -3.19 -13.68 -5.41
N ALA A 516 -2.34 -13.63 -6.44
CA ALA A 516 -1.46 -12.49 -6.72
C ALA A 516 -2.28 -11.20 -6.93
N GLY A 517 -3.41 -11.26 -7.62
CA GLY A 517 -4.32 -10.12 -7.78
C GLY A 517 -4.83 -9.54 -6.46
N THR A 518 -5.10 -10.38 -5.46
CA THR A 518 -5.52 -9.91 -4.12
C THR A 518 -4.41 -9.16 -3.38
N VAL A 519 -3.15 -9.51 -3.65
CA VAL A 519 -1.96 -8.86 -3.07
C VAL A 519 -1.70 -7.54 -3.78
N CYS A 520 -1.68 -7.53 -5.13
CA CYS A 520 -1.43 -6.33 -5.93
C CYS A 520 -2.48 -5.23 -5.69
N THR A 521 -3.74 -5.60 -5.50
CA THR A 521 -4.83 -4.63 -5.22
C THR A 521 -4.86 -4.16 -3.76
N GLY A 522 -4.02 -4.72 -2.89
CA GLY A 522 -3.98 -4.41 -1.45
C GLY A 522 -5.17 -4.95 -0.65
N LEU A 523 -6.03 -5.77 -1.27
CA LEU A 523 -7.22 -6.35 -0.64
C LEU A 523 -6.84 -7.20 0.59
N SER A 524 -5.84 -8.08 0.44
CA SER A 524 -5.41 -8.99 1.50
C SER A 524 -4.88 -8.24 2.73
N GLU A 525 -4.07 -7.21 2.53
CA GLU A 525 -3.56 -6.34 3.61
C GLU A 525 -4.68 -5.56 4.31
N HIS A 526 -5.62 -4.99 3.55
CA HIS A 526 -6.76 -4.27 4.14
C HIS A 526 -7.67 -5.17 4.98
N LEU A 527 -7.99 -6.37 4.47
CA LEU A 527 -8.80 -7.34 5.21
C LEU A 527 -8.10 -7.78 6.49
N ALA A 528 -6.78 -8.01 6.44
CA ALA A 528 -5.99 -8.34 7.60
C ALA A 528 -6.01 -7.24 8.68
N LEU A 529 -5.73 -5.99 8.29
CA LEU A 529 -5.74 -4.86 9.21
C LEU A 529 -7.13 -4.59 9.80
N GLN A 530 -8.20 -4.71 9.01
CA GLN A 530 -9.57 -4.58 9.50
C GLN A 530 -9.97 -5.69 10.47
N PHE A 531 -9.53 -6.93 10.22
CA PHE A 531 -9.79 -8.03 11.14
C PHE A 531 -9.09 -7.80 12.49
N LEU A 532 -7.81 -7.43 12.44
CA LEU A 532 -7.04 -7.13 13.65
C LEU A 532 -7.61 -5.94 14.43
N ASP A 533 -8.21 -4.97 13.71
CA ASP A 533 -8.90 -3.85 14.34
C ASP A 533 -10.06 -4.32 15.22
N ARG A 534 -10.92 -5.19 14.66
CA ARG A 534 -12.15 -5.66 15.31
C ARG A 534 -11.91 -6.57 16.52
N VAL A 535 -10.82 -7.34 16.53
CA VAL A 535 -10.57 -8.35 17.58
C VAL A 535 -10.18 -7.72 18.94
N GLY A 536 -9.63 -6.49 18.95
CA GLY A 536 -9.50 -5.65 20.15
C GLY A 536 -8.34 -5.97 21.12
N LEU A 537 -8.30 -5.20 22.23
CA LEU A 537 -7.14 -4.85 23.08
C LEU A 537 -6.65 -5.91 24.10
N GLY A 538 -6.51 -7.17 23.73
CA GLY A 538 -5.99 -8.20 24.65
C GLY A 538 -4.87 -9.06 24.05
N PRO A 539 -3.80 -9.41 24.81
CA PRO A 539 -2.69 -10.18 24.27
C PRO A 539 -3.13 -11.61 23.88
N ARG A 540 -4.08 -12.20 24.62
CA ARG A 540 -4.73 -13.48 24.23
C ARG A 540 -5.48 -13.38 22.90
N ARG A 541 -6.24 -12.30 22.71
CA ARG A 541 -7.06 -12.10 21.51
C ARG A 541 -6.19 -11.84 20.29
N LEU A 542 -5.10 -11.09 20.46
CA LEU A 542 -4.11 -10.84 19.42
C LEU A 542 -3.38 -12.12 19.01
N LEU A 543 -3.01 -12.98 19.97
CA LEU A 543 -2.43 -14.29 19.69
C LEU A 543 -3.40 -15.18 18.89
N LEU A 544 -4.65 -15.26 19.31
CA LEU A 544 -5.68 -16.02 18.59
C LEU A 544 -5.99 -15.41 17.21
N ALA A 545 -5.98 -14.09 17.08
CA ALA A 545 -6.13 -13.42 15.80
C ALA A 545 -5.00 -13.81 14.84
N MET A 546 -3.77 -13.85 15.34
CA MET A 546 -2.59 -14.32 14.59
C MET A 546 -2.61 -15.82 14.27
N LEU A 547 -3.58 -16.60 14.80
CA LEU A 547 -3.82 -17.98 14.37
C LEU A 547 -4.99 -18.07 13.39
N LEU A 548 -6.12 -17.45 13.72
CA LEU A 548 -7.37 -17.56 12.98
C LEU A 548 -7.36 -16.77 11.67
N LEU A 549 -6.78 -15.56 11.66
CA LEU A 549 -6.71 -14.75 10.44
C LEU A 549 -5.91 -15.46 9.33
N PRO A 550 -4.67 -15.94 9.58
CA PRO A 550 -3.97 -16.71 8.58
C PRO A 550 -4.71 -17.97 8.14
N ALA A 551 -5.39 -18.66 9.06
CA ALA A 551 -6.15 -19.86 8.74
C ALA A 551 -7.30 -19.57 7.75
N VAL A 552 -8.06 -18.50 7.99
CA VAL A 552 -9.14 -18.08 7.08
C VAL A 552 -8.59 -17.59 5.75
N MET A 553 -7.50 -16.81 5.76
CA MET A 553 -6.87 -16.34 4.52
C MET A 553 -6.32 -17.50 3.69
N ALA A 554 -5.74 -18.52 4.33
CA ALA A 554 -5.16 -19.68 3.65
C ALA A 554 -6.23 -20.58 3.01
N CYS A 555 -7.51 -20.45 3.35
CA CYS A 555 -8.59 -21.11 2.63
C CYS A 555 -8.79 -20.57 1.21
N VAL A 556 -8.32 -19.36 0.90
CA VAL A 556 -8.56 -18.68 -0.39
C VAL A 556 -7.29 -18.33 -1.15
N MET A 557 -6.12 -18.42 -0.52
CA MET A 557 -4.83 -18.16 -1.16
C MET A 557 -3.76 -19.07 -0.57
N PRO A 558 -2.61 -19.25 -1.24
CA PRO A 558 -1.57 -20.14 -0.76
C PRO A 558 -1.00 -19.74 0.61
N GLU A 559 -0.76 -20.71 1.48
CA GLU A 559 -0.30 -20.55 2.86
C GLU A 559 0.97 -19.69 2.99
N HIS A 560 1.90 -19.79 2.04
CA HIS A 560 3.11 -18.97 2.03
C HIS A 560 2.82 -17.50 1.67
N VAL A 561 1.86 -17.21 0.78
CA VAL A 561 1.45 -15.84 0.44
C VAL A 561 0.82 -15.17 1.66
N VAL A 562 -0.01 -15.91 2.41
CA VAL A 562 -0.61 -15.42 3.66
C VAL A 562 0.46 -14.98 4.65
N VAL A 563 1.48 -15.81 4.86
CA VAL A 563 2.58 -15.46 5.77
C VAL A 563 3.37 -14.27 5.23
N VAL A 564 3.64 -14.18 3.92
CA VAL A 564 4.32 -13.00 3.33
C VAL A 564 3.57 -11.69 3.64
N VAL A 565 2.24 -11.69 3.53
CA VAL A 565 1.39 -10.51 3.80
C VAL A 565 1.35 -10.17 5.30
N LEU A 566 1.24 -11.17 6.17
CA LEU A 566 1.03 -10.96 7.60
C LEU A 566 2.32 -10.84 8.42
N LEU A 567 3.45 -11.32 7.91
CA LEU A 567 4.74 -11.29 8.60
C LEU A 567 5.23 -9.87 8.94
N PRO A 568 5.13 -8.86 8.04
CA PRO A 568 5.45 -7.48 8.40
C PRO A 568 4.57 -6.95 9.53
N ILE A 569 3.28 -7.30 9.55
CA ILE A 569 2.34 -6.89 10.61
C ILE A 569 2.73 -7.54 11.93
N ALA A 570 3.00 -8.85 11.95
CA ALA A 570 3.45 -9.57 13.14
C ALA A 570 4.76 -8.99 13.71
N ARG A 571 5.71 -8.60 12.84
CA ARG A 571 6.96 -7.93 13.25
C ARG A 571 6.69 -6.57 13.89
N GLU A 572 5.81 -5.75 13.32
CA GLU A 572 5.49 -4.44 13.90
C GLU A 572 4.74 -4.56 15.23
N VAL A 573 3.85 -5.55 15.37
CA VAL A 573 3.21 -5.89 16.64
C VAL A 573 4.24 -6.24 17.71
N VAL A 574 5.19 -7.11 17.40
CA VAL A 574 6.26 -7.50 18.34
C VAL A 574 7.15 -6.30 18.69
N ARG A 575 7.52 -5.48 17.71
CA ARG A 575 8.28 -4.24 17.94
C ARG A 575 7.53 -3.28 18.85
N GLY A 576 6.22 -3.12 18.63
CA GLY A 576 5.35 -2.28 19.46
C GLY A 576 5.25 -2.78 20.90
N LEU A 577 5.31 -4.09 21.12
CA LEU A 577 5.37 -4.71 22.46
C LEU A 577 6.78 -4.65 23.10
N GLY A 578 7.80 -4.13 22.40
CA GLY A 578 9.17 -4.09 22.89
C GLY A 578 9.85 -5.47 23.02
N LEU A 579 9.28 -6.51 22.40
CA LEU A 579 9.77 -7.89 22.52
C LEU A 579 10.97 -8.15 21.60
N ARG A 580 11.89 -9.00 22.05
CA ARG A 580 13.13 -9.38 21.34
C ARG A 580 13.12 -10.86 20.95
N GLY A 581 14.13 -11.26 20.18
CA GLY A 581 14.33 -12.65 19.80
C GLY A 581 14.46 -13.56 21.02
N GLY A 582 13.61 -14.57 21.12
CA GLY A 582 13.57 -15.52 22.23
C GLY A 582 12.47 -15.27 23.27
N ASP A 583 11.73 -14.16 23.19
CA ASP A 583 10.54 -13.93 24.01
C ASP A 583 9.44 -14.95 23.70
N ARG A 584 8.87 -15.57 24.73
CA ARG A 584 7.87 -16.64 24.57
C ARG A 584 6.58 -16.15 23.92
N TYR A 585 6.16 -14.91 24.19
CA TYR A 585 4.99 -14.31 23.54
C TYR A 585 5.26 -14.08 22.05
N ALA A 586 6.39 -13.46 21.70
CA ALA A 586 6.77 -13.25 20.31
C ALA A 586 6.88 -14.58 19.55
N GLN A 587 7.55 -15.57 20.13
CA GLN A 587 7.64 -16.92 19.57
C GLN A 587 6.26 -17.51 19.30
N SER A 588 5.34 -17.40 20.26
CA SER A 588 3.99 -17.95 20.13
C SER A 588 3.17 -17.20 19.08
N LEU A 589 3.37 -15.89 18.93
CA LEU A 589 2.74 -15.08 17.89
C LEU A 589 3.17 -15.51 16.48
N PHE A 590 4.48 -15.74 16.28
CA PHE A 590 4.99 -16.22 15.00
C PHE A 590 4.60 -17.69 14.72
N LEU A 591 4.58 -18.55 15.74
CA LEU A 591 4.05 -19.92 15.61
C LEU A 591 2.56 -19.91 15.26
N ALA A 592 1.76 -19.04 15.90
CA ALA A 592 0.35 -18.84 15.57
C ALA A 592 0.18 -18.47 14.09
N LEU A 593 0.99 -17.53 13.59
CA LEU A 593 0.98 -17.12 12.19
C LEU A 593 1.24 -18.29 11.23
N ALA A 594 2.31 -19.06 11.47
CA ALA A 594 2.65 -20.19 10.60
C ALA A 594 1.62 -21.33 10.71
N TRP A 595 1.27 -21.75 11.93
CA TRP A 595 0.33 -22.85 12.14
C TRP A 595 -1.06 -22.51 11.61
N GLY A 596 -1.51 -21.27 11.77
CA GLY A 596 -2.76 -20.80 11.18
C GLY A 596 -2.75 -20.99 9.66
N ALA A 597 -1.69 -20.50 9.00
CA ALA A 597 -1.57 -20.60 7.55
C ALA A 597 -1.48 -22.06 7.07
N ILE A 598 -0.70 -22.90 7.76
CA ILE A 598 -0.53 -24.33 7.42
C ILE A 598 -1.86 -25.09 7.60
N ILE A 599 -2.50 -24.97 8.77
CA ILE A 599 -3.75 -25.69 9.08
C ILE A 599 -4.87 -25.22 8.15
N GLY A 600 -5.04 -23.90 7.98
CA GLY A 600 -6.06 -23.34 7.10
C GLY A 600 -5.81 -23.66 5.63
N GLY A 601 -4.55 -23.73 5.21
CA GLY A 601 -4.18 -24.04 3.83
C GLY A 601 -4.61 -25.45 3.40
N VAL A 602 -4.89 -26.36 4.34
CA VAL A 602 -5.36 -27.72 4.05
C VAL A 602 -6.88 -27.77 3.81
N ALA A 603 -7.62 -26.80 4.33
CA ALA A 603 -9.09 -26.79 4.32
C ALA A 603 -9.71 -26.74 2.92
N THR A 604 -8.98 -26.23 1.93
CA THR A 604 -9.45 -26.09 0.54
C THR A 604 -8.35 -26.44 -0.46
N LEU A 605 -8.73 -26.58 -1.73
CA LEU A 605 -7.78 -26.82 -2.83
C LEU A 605 -6.91 -25.60 -3.19
N LEU A 606 -7.19 -24.42 -2.63
CA LEU A 606 -6.49 -23.17 -2.95
C LEU A 606 -5.32 -22.89 -2.01
N GLY A 607 -5.36 -23.47 -0.80
CA GLY A 607 -4.43 -23.12 0.26
C GLY A 607 -3.01 -23.66 0.06
N GLY A 608 -2.83 -24.65 -0.81
CA GLY A 608 -1.52 -25.18 -1.13
C GLY A 608 -1.55 -26.03 -2.38
N ALA A 609 -0.39 -26.18 -2.99
CA ALA A 609 -0.27 -26.83 -4.28
C ALA A 609 -0.64 -28.34 -4.22
N ARG A 610 -0.42 -28.98 -3.06
CA ARG A 610 -0.66 -30.42 -2.78
C ARG A 610 -2.01 -30.97 -3.25
N GLY A 611 -3.09 -30.21 -3.08
CA GLY A 611 -4.44 -30.66 -3.43
C GLY A 611 -4.67 -30.79 -4.93
N PRO A 612 -4.42 -29.73 -5.72
CA PRO A 612 -4.40 -29.81 -7.18
C PRO A 612 -3.50 -30.92 -7.73
N LEU A 613 -2.32 -31.15 -7.16
CA LEU A 613 -1.45 -32.26 -7.59
C LEU A 613 -2.08 -33.62 -7.33
N ALA A 614 -2.67 -33.83 -6.15
CA ALA A 614 -3.35 -35.07 -5.82
C ALA A 614 -4.53 -35.34 -6.76
N LEU A 615 -5.29 -34.29 -7.11
CA LEU A 615 -6.37 -34.36 -8.09
C LEU A 615 -5.84 -34.73 -9.48
N GLY A 616 -4.80 -34.06 -9.96
CA GLY A 616 -4.23 -34.30 -11.29
C GLY A 616 -3.64 -35.69 -11.44
N LEU A 617 -2.92 -36.18 -10.42
CA LEU A 617 -2.41 -37.55 -10.38
C LEU A 617 -3.53 -38.59 -10.37
N LEU A 618 -4.57 -38.39 -9.54
CA LEU A 618 -5.73 -39.29 -9.49
C LEU A 618 -6.44 -39.36 -10.84
N GLN A 619 -6.71 -38.20 -11.46
CA GLN A 619 -7.37 -38.11 -12.76
C GLN A 619 -6.59 -38.81 -13.86
N GLU A 620 -5.27 -38.56 -13.95
CA GLU A 620 -4.46 -39.11 -15.03
C GLU A 620 -4.25 -40.63 -14.89
N THR A 621 -4.17 -41.13 -13.65
CA THR A 621 -3.89 -42.55 -13.39
C THR A 621 -5.13 -43.42 -13.36
N THR A 622 -6.28 -42.88 -12.93
CA THR A 622 -7.49 -43.68 -12.68
C THR A 622 -8.73 -43.22 -13.46
N GLY A 623 -8.69 -42.04 -14.08
CA GLY A 623 -9.85 -41.39 -14.68
C GLY A 623 -10.87 -40.84 -13.68
N ARG A 624 -10.70 -41.08 -12.37
CA ARG A 624 -11.58 -40.55 -11.31
C ARG A 624 -11.15 -39.15 -10.88
N SER A 625 -12.07 -38.41 -10.29
CA SER A 625 -11.81 -37.07 -9.74
C SER A 625 -12.61 -36.85 -8.46
N PHE A 626 -12.25 -35.80 -7.72
CA PHE A 626 -13.04 -35.28 -6.61
C PHE A 626 -13.32 -33.80 -6.84
N SER A 627 -14.46 -33.32 -6.34
CA SER A 627 -14.84 -31.91 -6.43
C SER A 627 -14.10 -31.06 -5.38
N PHE A 628 -14.19 -29.74 -5.55
CA PHE A 628 -13.72 -28.79 -4.53
C PHE A 628 -14.38 -29.04 -3.18
N LEU A 629 -15.68 -29.34 -3.18
CA LEU A 629 -16.45 -29.60 -1.98
C LEU A 629 -16.03 -30.91 -1.30
N ASP A 630 -15.77 -31.97 -2.07
CA ASP A 630 -15.32 -33.26 -1.53
C ASP A 630 -14.01 -33.13 -0.75
N TRP A 631 -13.04 -32.38 -1.29
CA TRP A 631 -11.79 -32.08 -0.59
C TRP A 631 -12.04 -31.33 0.72
N SER A 632 -12.85 -30.27 0.68
CA SER A 632 -13.12 -29.46 1.86
C SER A 632 -13.86 -30.24 2.94
N LEU A 633 -14.88 -31.02 2.58
CA LEU A 633 -15.59 -31.87 3.52
C LEU A 633 -14.70 -32.97 4.09
N ALA A 634 -13.80 -33.54 3.28
CA ALA A 634 -12.85 -34.54 3.73
C ALA A 634 -11.84 -33.96 4.74
N SER A 635 -11.33 -32.75 4.52
CA SER A 635 -10.30 -32.13 5.36
C SER A 635 -10.82 -31.50 6.66
N LEU A 636 -12.05 -30.98 6.69
CA LEU A 636 -12.61 -30.27 7.85
C LEU A 636 -12.61 -31.06 9.18
N PRO A 637 -12.94 -32.38 9.22
CA PRO A 637 -12.84 -33.19 10.43
C PRO A 637 -11.44 -33.25 11.06
N ILE A 638 -10.39 -32.93 10.30
CA ILE A 638 -9.01 -32.89 10.77
C ILE A 638 -8.61 -31.44 11.09
N VAL A 639 -8.91 -30.51 10.19
CA VAL A 639 -8.52 -29.10 10.29
C VAL A 639 -9.15 -28.40 11.51
N LEU A 640 -10.45 -28.58 11.77
CA LEU A 640 -11.14 -27.87 12.86
C LEU A 640 -10.62 -28.30 14.25
N PRO A 641 -10.53 -29.61 14.58
CA PRO A 641 -9.95 -30.03 15.86
C PRO A 641 -8.48 -29.65 15.99
N LEU A 642 -7.70 -29.70 14.90
CA LEU A 642 -6.29 -29.33 14.92
C LEU A 642 -6.10 -27.83 15.16
N LEU A 643 -6.94 -26.97 14.57
CA LEU A 643 -6.94 -25.53 14.82
C LEU A 643 -7.32 -25.20 16.26
N ALA A 644 -8.32 -25.91 16.82
CA ALA A 644 -8.72 -25.76 18.22
C ALA A 644 -7.60 -26.21 19.18
N LEU A 645 -6.92 -27.33 18.87
CA LEU A 645 -5.77 -27.80 19.64
C LEU A 645 -4.60 -26.81 19.58
N ALA A 646 -4.28 -26.28 18.39
CA ALA A 646 -3.25 -25.26 18.23
C ALA A 646 -3.57 -24.01 19.05
N ALA A 647 -4.82 -23.53 19.03
CA ALA A 647 -5.28 -22.42 19.85
C ALA A 647 -5.11 -22.71 21.35
N GLY A 648 -5.58 -23.87 21.81
CA GLY A 648 -5.44 -24.28 23.22
C GLY A 648 -3.97 -24.39 23.66
N LEU A 649 -3.13 -25.01 22.85
CA LEU A 649 -1.70 -25.16 23.12
C LEU A 649 -1.00 -23.79 23.22
N LEU A 650 -1.28 -22.88 22.29
CA LEU A 650 -0.74 -21.53 22.30
C LEU A 650 -1.18 -20.75 23.55
N LEU A 651 -2.46 -20.83 23.92
CA LEU A 651 -2.99 -20.17 25.12
C LEU A 651 -2.39 -20.73 26.42
N LEU A 652 -2.06 -22.03 26.47
CA LEU A 652 -1.47 -22.67 27.65
C LEU A 652 0.04 -22.36 27.79
N VAL A 653 0.77 -22.28 26.68
CA VAL A 653 2.23 -22.14 26.68
C VAL A 653 2.69 -20.67 26.73
N THR A 654 1.82 -19.73 26.36
CA THR A 654 2.19 -18.31 26.23
C THR A 654 2.05 -17.54 27.53
N PRO A 655 3.08 -16.81 28.00
CA PRO A 655 2.93 -15.85 29.10
C PRO A 655 2.24 -14.57 28.59
N PHE A 656 1.33 -14.01 29.38
CA PHE A 656 0.53 -12.83 29.01
C PHE A 656 0.77 -11.59 29.90
N ASP A 657 1.58 -11.71 30.95
CA ASP A 657 1.75 -10.67 31.96
C ASP A 657 2.68 -9.55 31.48
N GLY A 658 2.35 -8.29 31.81
CA GLY A 658 3.20 -7.12 31.54
C GLY A 658 3.25 -6.63 30.08
N LEU A 659 2.31 -7.04 29.23
CA LEU A 659 2.27 -6.66 27.81
C LEU A 659 1.45 -5.38 27.59
N ASP A 660 2.10 -4.32 27.10
CA ASP A 660 1.43 -3.09 26.69
C ASP A 660 0.84 -3.21 25.27
N VAL A 661 -0.41 -3.69 25.21
CA VAL A 661 -1.14 -3.87 23.95
C VAL A 661 -1.48 -2.52 23.29
N ALA A 662 -1.49 -1.40 24.02
CA ALA A 662 -1.78 -0.09 23.45
C ALA A 662 -0.65 0.37 22.51
N ALA A 663 0.61 0.10 22.85
CA ALA A 663 1.75 0.39 21.98
C ALA A 663 1.74 -0.47 20.70
N ALA A 664 1.40 -1.76 20.82
CA ALA A 664 1.21 -2.65 19.67
C ALA A 664 0.06 -2.19 18.75
N ARG A 665 -1.00 -1.66 19.35
CA ARG A 665 -2.14 -1.11 18.63
C ARG A 665 -1.77 0.14 17.84
N GLY A 666 -0.99 1.04 18.41
CA GLY A 666 -0.45 2.22 17.70
C GLY A 666 0.28 1.83 16.42
N ARG A 667 1.08 0.75 16.45
CA ARG A 667 1.79 0.26 15.25
C ARG A 667 0.88 -0.34 14.18
N ILE A 668 -0.20 -1.01 14.57
CA ILE A 668 -1.22 -1.49 13.62
C ILE A 668 -1.95 -0.31 12.99
N ASP A 669 -2.25 0.72 13.80
CA ASP A 669 -2.88 1.95 13.30
C ASP A 669 -1.93 2.73 12.38
N ASP A 670 -0.61 2.74 12.62
CA ASP A 670 0.40 3.26 11.70
C ASP A 670 0.38 2.53 10.36
N ARG A 671 0.40 1.19 10.37
CA ARG A 671 0.29 0.40 9.15
C ARG A 671 -1.02 0.64 8.41
N ARG A 672 -2.12 0.90 9.12
CA ARG A 672 -3.39 1.25 8.50
C ARG A 672 -3.37 2.65 7.89
N LEU A 673 -2.74 3.61 8.54
CA LEU A 673 -2.52 4.95 7.97
C LEU A 673 -1.64 4.87 6.72
N GLU A 674 -0.59 4.05 6.74
CA GLU A 674 0.21 3.75 5.55
C GLU A 674 -0.62 3.03 4.48
N ALA A 675 -1.48 2.07 4.84
CA ALA A 675 -2.29 1.26 3.93
C ALA A 675 -3.44 2.03 3.27
N GLY A 676 -3.93 3.12 3.87
CA GLY A 676 -4.93 4.01 3.29
C GLY A 676 -6.33 3.40 3.18
N ALA A 677 -7.13 3.88 2.22
CA ALA A 677 -8.45 3.33 1.90
C ALA A 677 -8.35 2.35 0.73
N LEU A 678 -9.18 1.29 0.77
CA LEU A 678 -9.24 0.31 -0.31
C LEU A 678 -9.86 0.96 -1.55
N GLY A 679 -9.08 1.01 -2.65
CA GLY A 679 -9.54 1.55 -3.93
C GLY A 679 -10.62 0.69 -4.58
N ALA A 680 -11.24 1.21 -5.64
CA ALA A 680 -12.29 0.50 -6.39
C ALA A 680 -11.82 -0.85 -6.95
N ALA A 681 -10.56 -0.92 -7.41
CA ALA A 681 -9.96 -2.16 -7.90
C ALA A 681 -9.88 -3.26 -6.81
N GLY A 682 -9.56 -2.89 -5.57
CA GLY A 682 -9.53 -3.85 -4.45
C GLY A 682 -10.91 -4.40 -4.10
N TRP A 683 -11.95 -3.54 -4.10
CA TRP A 683 -13.32 -3.99 -3.90
C TRP A 683 -13.81 -4.90 -5.03
N ALA A 684 -13.57 -4.53 -6.29
CA ALA A 684 -13.91 -5.34 -7.44
C ALA A 684 -13.18 -6.70 -7.42
N MET A 685 -11.91 -6.73 -7.01
CA MET A 685 -11.16 -7.97 -6.84
C MET A 685 -11.78 -8.89 -5.77
N GLY A 686 -12.27 -8.30 -4.66
CA GLY A 686 -12.96 -9.06 -3.61
C GLY A 686 -14.25 -9.71 -4.11
N VAL A 687 -15.05 -8.98 -4.89
CA VAL A 687 -16.27 -9.50 -5.52
C VAL A 687 -15.94 -10.61 -6.52
N LEU A 688 -14.91 -10.40 -7.36
CA LEU A 688 -14.47 -11.40 -8.34
C LEU A 688 -14.01 -12.70 -7.67
N LEU A 689 -13.21 -12.59 -6.60
CA LEU A 689 -12.76 -13.76 -5.84
C LEU A 689 -13.94 -14.51 -5.21
N ALA A 690 -14.86 -13.80 -4.57
CA ALA A 690 -16.05 -14.40 -3.96
C ALA A 690 -16.92 -15.12 -5.00
N ALA A 691 -17.16 -14.48 -6.16
CA ALA A 691 -17.89 -15.10 -7.26
C ALA A 691 -17.19 -16.35 -7.81
N THR A 692 -15.85 -16.32 -7.92
CA THR A 692 -15.05 -17.46 -8.40
C THR A 692 -15.14 -18.65 -7.44
N VAL A 693 -15.07 -18.41 -6.13
CA VAL A 693 -15.21 -19.48 -5.11
C VAL A 693 -16.60 -20.10 -5.16
N VAL A 694 -17.66 -19.29 -5.27
CA VAL A 694 -19.03 -19.79 -5.44
C VAL A 694 -19.16 -20.62 -6.73
N ALA A 695 -18.57 -20.15 -7.83
CA ALA A 695 -18.57 -20.88 -9.09
C ALA A 695 -17.85 -22.24 -8.99
N TRP A 696 -16.71 -22.33 -8.30
CA TRP A 696 -16.04 -23.62 -8.07
C TRP A 696 -16.89 -24.59 -7.25
N MET A 697 -17.63 -24.11 -6.26
CA MET A 697 -18.51 -24.94 -5.44
C MET A 697 -19.74 -25.43 -6.20
N ALA A 698 -20.36 -24.57 -7.01
CA ALA A 698 -21.63 -24.87 -7.68
C ALA A 698 -21.46 -25.52 -9.06
N LEU A 699 -20.47 -25.08 -9.85
CA LEU A 699 -20.31 -25.43 -11.27
C LEU A 699 -19.01 -26.20 -11.54
N GLY A 700 -18.17 -26.44 -10.52
CA GLY A 700 -16.84 -27.02 -10.69
C GLY A 700 -16.83 -28.42 -11.32
N HIS A 701 -17.90 -29.20 -11.13
CA HIS A 701 -18.02 -30.54 -11.70
C HIS A 701 -18.38 -30.52 -13.20
N GLU A 702 -19.30 -29.63 -13.62
CA GLU A 702 -19.78 -29.55 -15.01
C GLU A 702 -18.86 -28.68 -15.89
N ALA A 703 -18.48 -27.49 -15.41
CA ALA A 703 -17.70 -26.52 -16.18
C ALA A 703 -16.18 -26.74 -16.06
N GLY A 704 -15.73 -27.49 -15.05
CA GLY A 704 -14.33 -27.74 -14.75
C GLY A 704 -13.64 -26.59 -13.98
N LEU A 705 -12.89 -26.96 -12.93
CA LEU A 705 -12.21 -26.01 -12.05
C LEU A 705 -11.23 -25.07 -12.78
N ALA A 706 -10.49 -25.61 -13.76
CA ALA A 706 -9.54 -24.85 -14.58
C ALA A 706 -10.21 -23.78 -15.44
N ALA A 707 -11.32 -24.10 -16.10
CA ALA A 707 -12.01 -23.15 -16.96
C ALA A 707 -12.53 -21.96 -16.16
N ILE A 708 -13.15 -22.22 -15.00
CA ILE A 708 -13.61 -21.18 -14.07
C ILE A 708 -12.45 -20.27 -13.64
N ALA A 709 -11.30 -20.86 -13.28
CA ALA A 709 -10.12 -20.11 -12.87
C ALA A 709 -9.59 -19.21 -14.00
N LEU A 710 -9.46 -19.74 -15.22
CA LEU A 710 -8.96 -18.99 -16.37
C LEU A 710 -9.91 -17.87 -16.82
N ILE A 711 -11.23 -18.10 -16.75
CA ILE A 711 -12.23 -17.06 -17.02
C ILE A 711 -12.13 -15.94 -15.98
N ALA A 712 -12.00 -16.28 -14.70
CA ALA A 712 -11.82 -15.30 -13.63
C ALA A 712 -10.55 -14.47 -13.83
N VAL A 713 -9.43 -15.11 -14.25
CA VAL A 713 -8.20 -14.40 -14.62
C VAL A 713 -8.43 -13.45 -15.80
N ALA A 714 -9.09 -13.91 -16.87
CA ALA A 714 -9.40 -13.06 -18.01
C ALA A 714 -10.27 -11.85 -17.62
N LEU A 715 -11.29 -12.05 -16.77
CA LEU A 715 -12.12 -10.98 -16.23
C LEU A 715 -11.33 -10.01 -15.36
N MET A 716 -10.41 -10.50 -14.53
CA MET A 716 -9.53 -9.66 -13.70
C MET A 716 -8.75 -8.65 -14.54
N PHE A 717 -8.17 -9.10 -15.67
CA PHE A 717 -7.44 -8.23 -16.60
C PHE A 717 -8.35 -7.37 -17.47
N ALA A 718 -9.49 -7.91 -17.92
CA ALA A 718 -10.47 -7.16 -18.71
C ALA A 718 -11.06 -5.97 -17.93
N LEU A 719 -11.25 -6.14 -16.62
CA LEU A 719 -11.67 -5.09 -15.69
C LEU A 719 -10.53 -4.15 -15.27
N GLN A 720 -9.32 -4.35 -15.80
CA GLN A 720 -8.11 -3.58 -15.50
C GLN A 720 -7.83 -3.48 -13.98
N LEU A 721 -8.05 -4.57 -13.24
CA LEU A 721 -7.80 -4.59 -11.79
C LEU A 721 -6.30 -4.60 -11.47
N VAL A 722 -5.50 -5.23 -12.35
CA VAL A 722 -4.04 -5.42 -12.20
C VAL A 722 -3.36 -5.48 -13.57
N HIS A 723 -2.03 -5.28 -13.61
CA HIS A 723 -1.22 -5.44 -14.83
C HIS A 723 -0.43 -6.76 -14.81
N TRP A 724 -0.21 -7.37 -15.99
CA TRP A 724 0.49 -8.65 -16.08
C TRP A 724 1.89 -8.62 -15.44
N LYS A 725 2.62 -7.52 -15.64
CA LYS A 725 3.97 -7.32 -15.06
C LYS A 725 3.98 -7.28 -13.53
N GLU A 726 2.86 -6.95 -12.89
CA GLU A 726 2.74 -6.96 -11.42
C GLU A 726 2.49 -8.40 -10.92
N ILE A 727 1.80 -9.21 -11.71
CA ILE A 727 1.39 -10.58 -11.39
C ILE A 727 2.50 -11.60 -11.66
N GLU A 728 3.15 -11.52 -12.81
CA GLU A 728 4.19 -12.46 -13.26
C GLU A 728 5.23 -12.83 -12.18
N PRO A 729 5.83 -11.88 -11.43
CA PRO A 729 6.82 -12.23 -10.40
C PRO A 729 6.24 -12.93 -9.16
N LEU A 730 4.91 -12.91 -8.98
CA LEU A 730 4.21 -13.54 -7.85
C LEU A 730 3.70 -14.96 -8.19
N VAL A 731 3.76 -15.36 -9.46
CA VAL A 731 3.31 -16.69 -9.91
C VAL A 731 4.43 -17.72 -9.71
N HIS A 732 4.08 -18.85 -9.09
CA HIS A 732 5.00 -19.95 -8.81
C HIS A 732 5.12 -20.92 -10.00
N TRP A 733 5.86 -20.49 -11.04
CA TRP A 733 6.12 -21.29 -12.25
C TRP A 733 6.85 -22.62 -11.95
N ASP A 734 7.68 -22.61 -10.91
CA ASP A 734 8.43 -23.75 -10.43
C ASP A 734 7.52 -24.93 -10.02
N VAL A 735 6.40 -24.62 -9.35
CA VAL A 735 5.40 -25.62 -8.94
C VAL A 735 4.67 -26.21 -10.15
N LEU A 736 4.28 -25.37 -11.12
CA LEU A 736 3.57 -25.81 -12.33
C LEU A 736 4.40 -26.81 -13.14
N LEU A 737 5.67 -26.48 -13.35
CA LEU A 737 6.61 -27.31 -14.10
C LEU A 737 6.93 -28.63 -13.37
N MET A 738 6.98 -28.59 -12.03
CA MET A 738 7.14 -29.79 -11.22
C MET A 738 5.96 -30.76 -11.39
N TYR A 739 4.73 -30.25 -11.56
CA TYR A 739 3.52 -31.07 -11.60
C TYR A 739 3.43 -31.88 -12.87
N GLY A 740 3.75 -31.26 -14.02
CA GLY A 740 3.80 -31.97 -15.29
C GLY A 740 4.74 -33.18 -15.24
N GLY A 741 5.94 -33.02 -14.65
CA GLY A 741 6.88 -34.13 -14.50
C GLY A 741 6.41 -35.21 -13.50
N ALA A 742 5.83 -34.81 -12.36
CA ALA A 742 5.29 -35.76 -11.38
C ALA A 742 4.11 -36.58 -11.94
N ILE A 743 3.19 -35.93 -12.66
CA ILE A 743 2.07 -36.58 -13.34
C ILE A 743 2.58 -37.56 -14.41
N ALA A 744 3.59 -37.16 -15.18
CA ALA A 744 4.22 -38.04 -16.16
C ALA A 744 4.86 -39.28 -15.55
N LEU A 745 5.59 -39.13 -14.44
CA LEU A 745 6.17 -40.25 -13.70
C LEU A 745 5.08 -41.17 -13.14
N GLY A 746 4.00 -40.60 -12.57
CA GLY A 746 2.88 -41.38 -12.05
C GLY A 746 2.15 -42.20 -13.11
N LYS A 747 1.85 -41.57 -14.25
CA LYS A 747 1.24 -42.27 -15.39
C LYS A 747 2.15 -43.40 -15.89
N ALA A 748 3.45 -43.14 -16.02
CA ALA A 748 4.41 -44.14 -16.46
C ALA A 748 4.44 -45.38 -15.55
N LEU A 749 4.39 -45.21 -14.22
CA LEU A 749 4.37 -46.33 -13.27
C LEU A 749 3.10 -47.19 -13.36
N VAL A 750 1.96 -46.56 -13.67
CA VAL A 750 0.67 -47.27 -13.83
C VAL A 750 0.65 -48.03 -15.15
N VAL A 751 0.92 -47.35 -16.27
CA VAL A 751 0.83 -47.92 -17.62
C VAL A 751 1.80 -49.09 -17.81
N THR A 752 2.99 -49.01 -17.20
CA THR A 752 4.01 -50.06 -17.33
C THR A 752 3.90 -51.18 -16.29
N GLY A 753 2.95 -51.11 -15.37
CA GLY A 753 2.81 -52.08 -14.27
C GLY A 753 3.90 -52.00 -13.19
N GLY A 754 4.89 -51.09 -13.31
CA GLY A 754 5.96 -50.93 -12.34
C GLY A 754 5.48 -50.57 -10.93
N GLY A 755 4.42 -49.76 -10.83
CA GLY A 755 3.81 -49.42 -9.54
C GLY A 755 3.18 -50.63 -8.83
N ALA A 756 2.47 -51.48 -9.56
CA ALA A 756 1.87 -52.71 -9.01
C ALA A 756 2.94 -53.73 -8.60
N TRP A 757 4.00 -53.87 -9.40
CA TRP A 757 5.13 -54.72 -9.02
C TRP A 757 5.79 -54.26 -7.70
N LEU A 758 6.01 -52.95 -7.55
CA LEU A 758 6.58 -52.39 -6.32
C LEU A 758 5.64 -52.60 -5.11
N ALA A 759 4.33 -52.46 -5.33
CA ALA A 759 3.30 -52.69 -4.31
C ALA A 759 3.34 -54.12 -3.74
N HIS A 760 3.39 -55.13 -4.62
CA HIS A 760 3.50 -56.54 -4.22
C HIS A 760 4.75 -56.85 -3.39
N GLN A 761 5.87 -56.15 -3.61
CA GLN A 761 7.11 -56.40 -2.88
C GLN A 761 7.15 -55.74 -1.50
N LEU A 762 6.47 -54.60 -1.35
CA LEU A 762 6.54 -53.78 -0.13
C LEU A 762 5.48 -54.14 0.91
N ILE A 763 4.36 -54.76 0.51
CA ILE A 763 3.19 -54.91 1.38
C ILE A 763 2.93 -56.36 1.75
N PRO A 764 2.94 -56.69 3.06
CA PRO A 764 2.55 -58.01 3.55
C PRO A 764 1.11 -58.34 3.15
N GLN A 765 0.84 -59.61 2.83
CA GLN A 765 -0.52 -60.08 2.59
C GLN A 765 -1.35 -59.99 3.89
N GLY A 766 -2.62 -59.56 3.78
CA GLY A 766 -3.57 -59.50 4.91
C GLY A 766 -3.67 -58.15 5.64
N VAL A 767 -3.08 -57.08 5.12
CA VAL A 767 -3.23 -55.72 5.67
C VAL A 767 -4.61 -55.16 5.31
N SER A 768 -5.35 -54.66 6.30
CA SER A 768 -6.65 -54.00 6.05
C SER A 768 -6.50 -52.65 5.35
N SER A 769 -7.51 -52.22 4.59
CA SER A 769 -7.51 -50.92 3.90
C SER A 769 -7.24 -49.73 4.84
N LEU A 770 -7.78 -49.79 6.06
CA LEU A 770 -7.53 -48.78 7.09
C LEU A 770 -6.08 -48.74 7.53
N GLN A 771 -5.47 -49.90 7.80
CA GLN A 771 -4.05 -49.98 8.19
C GLN A 771 -3.15 -49.45 7.10
N LEU A 772 -3.46 -49.72 5.84
CA LEU A 772 -2.67 -49.24 4.72
C LEU A 772 -2.77 -47.71 4.57
N LEU A 773 -3.97 -47.14 4.62
CA LEU A 773 -4.16 -45.68 4.54
C LEU A 773 -3.51 -44.96 5.73
N LEU A 774 -3.55 -45.55 6.93
CA LEU A 774 -2.84 -45.02 8.10
C LEU A 774 -1.32 -45.06 7.94
N ALA A 775 -0.77 -46.16 7.42
CA ALA A 775 0.65 -46.28 7.14
C ALA A 775 1.11 -45.26 6.09
N LEU A 776 0.35 -45.10 5.01
CA LEU A 776 0.60 -44.10 3.97
C LEU A 776 0.50 -42.68 4.53
N GLY A 777 -0.50 -42.38 5.35
CA GLY A 777 -0.63 -41.09 6.04
C GLY A 777 0.57 -40.81 6.94
N ALA A 778 0.98 -41.78 7.77
CA ALA A 778 2.15 -41.64 8.64
C ALA A 778 3.44 -41.42 7.84
N ALA A 779 3.65 -42.18 6.76
CA ALA A 779 4.79 -42.00 5.86
C ALA A 779 4.77 -40.61 5.20
N THR A 780 3.59 -40.14 4.77
CA THR A 780 3.41 -38.80 4.19
C THR A 780 3.76 -37.71 5.19
N LEU A 781 3.28 -37.82 6.42
CA LEU A 781 3.52 -36.86 7.48
C LEU A 781 5.02 -36.77 7.84
N LEU A 782 5.72 -37.91 7.86
CA LEU A 782 7.16 -37.92 8.11
C LEU A 782 7.95 -37.34 6.93
N LEU A 783 7.55 -37.70 5.70
CA LEU A 783 8.24 -37.26 4.49
C LEU A 783 8.11 -35.74 4.30
N THR A 784 6.92 -35.18 4.55
CA THR A 784 6.63 -33.76 4.33
C THR A 784 7.37 -32.82 5.30
N GLU A 785 7.99 -33.33 6.36
CA GLU A 785 8.88 -32.53 7.22
C GLU A 785 10.27 -32.34 6.59
N CYS A 786 10.66 -33.24 5.69
CA CYS A 786 11.98 -33.26 5.04
C CYS A 786 11.96 -32.67 3.62
N VAL A 787 10.84 -32.80 2.91
CA VAL A 787 10.65 -32.30 1.55
C VAL A 787 9.41 -31.41 1.47
N SER A 788 9.21 -30.69 0.36
CA SER A 788 8.03 -29.85 0.19
C SER A 788 6.74 -30.68 0.16
N ASN A 789 5.64 -30.11 0.66
CA ASN A 789 4.31 -30.73 0.68
C ASN A 789 3.90 -31.34 -0.68
N ALA A 790 4.15 -30.60 -1.76
CA ALA A 790 3.85 -31.08 -3.10
C ALA A 790 4.81 -32.18 -3.58
N ALA A 791 6.09 -32.14 -3.17
CA ALA A 791 7.02 -33.25 -3.45
C ALA A 791 6.61 -34.53 -2.70
N ALA A 792 6.12 -34.43 -1.46
CA ALA A 792 5.62 -35.59 -0.73
C ALA A 792 4.46 -36.28 -1.47
N VAL A 793 3.52 -35.52 -2.01
CA VAL A 793 2.44 -36.06 -2.88
C VAL A 793 3.01 -36.64 -4.17
N ALA A 794 3.91 -35.93 -4.85
CA ALA A 794 4.56 -36.39 -6.09
C ALA A 794 5.36 -37.69 -5.91
N ILE A 795 5.85 -37.96 -4.71
CA ILE A 795 6.62 -39.16 -4.37
C ILE A 795 5.67 -40.32 -4.01
N LEU A 796 4.75 -40.09 -3.07
CA LEU A 796 3.98 -41.18 -2.47
C LEU A 796 2.76 -41.58 -3.31
N LEU A 797 2.08 -40.62 -3.92
CA LEU A 797 0.82 -40.90 -4.59
C LEU A 797 0.97 -41.77 -5.86
N PRO A 798 1.99 -41.58 -6.72
CA PRO A 798 2.29 -42.50 -7.82
C PRO A 798 2.48 -43.96 -7.45
N VAL A 799 2.96 -44.23 -6.23
CA VAL A 799 3.16 -45.59 -5.71
C VAL A 799 1.90 -46.10 -5.01
N ALA A 800 1.20 -45.22 -4.29
CA ALA A 800 0.02 -45.56 -3.52
C ALA A 800 -1.22 -45.84 -4.38
N LEU A 801 -1.39 -45.18 -5.53
CA LEU A 801 -2.55 -45.38 -6.40
C LEU A 801 -2.60 -46.77 -7.05
N PRO A 802 -1.54 -47.27 -7.72
CA PRO A 802 -1.51 -48.64 -8.23
C PRO A 802 -1.80 -49.68 -7.14
N LEU A 803 -1.20 -49.49 -5.98
CA LEU A 803 -1.40 -50.33 -4.81
C LEU A 803 -2.86 -50.32 -4.31
N ALA A 804 -3.47 -49.14 -4.23
CA ALA A 804 -4.86 -49.02 -3.81
C ALA A 804 -5.80 -49.77 -4.76
N LEU A 805 -5.56 -49.65 -6.08
CA LEU A 805 -6.34 -50.35 -7.09
C LEU A 805 -6.23 -51.87 -6.96
N GLU A 806 -5.03 -52.39 -6.71
CA GLU A 806 -4.78 -53.82 -6.53
C GLU A 806 -5.47 -54.40 -5.28
N GLN A 807 -5.47 -53.65 -4.18
CA GLN A 807 -6.11 -54.03 -2.91
C GLN A 807 -7.62 -53.71 -2.88
N GLY A 808 -8.21 -53.23 -3.98
CA GLY A 808 -9.63 -52.85 -4.05
C GLY A 808 -10.01 -51.65 -3.18
N ILE A 809 -9.04 -50.81 -2.81
CA ILE A 809 -9.25 -49.57 -2.04
C ILE A 809 -9.63 -48.47 -3.01
N ASP A 810 -10.63 -47.66 -2.65
CA ASP A 810 -11.04 -46.53 -3.48
C ASP A 810 -9.88 -45.53 -3.67
N PRO A 811 -9.39 -45.33 -4.91
CA PRO A 811 -8.24 -44.48 -5.17
C PRO A 811 -8.50 -43.01 -4.81
N VAL A 812 -9.77 -42.57 -4.79
CA VAL A 812 -10.14 -41.22 -4.33
C VAL A 812 -9.76 -41.03 -2.87
N ARG A 813 -10.08 -42.01 -2.00
CA ARG A 813 -9.72 -41.99 -0.58
C ARG A 813 -8.20 -41.97 -0.38
N THR A 814 -7.46 -42.72 -1.19
CA THR A 814 -5.98 -42.73 -1.17
C THR A 814 -5.39 -41.37 -1.55
N ALA A 815 -5.92 -40.73 -2.60
CA ALA A 815 -5.48 -39.40 -3.03
C ALA A 815 -5.80 -38.33 -1.98
N LEU A 816 -6.99 -38.36 -1.38
CA LEU A 816 -7.38 -37.47 -0.29
C LEU A 816 -6.49 -37.68 0.95
N ALA A 817 -6.22 -38.93 1.33
CA ALA A 817 -5.37 -39.27 2.46
C ALA A 817 -3.97 -38.66 2.33
N ILE A 818 -3.28 -38.93 1.22
CA ILE A 818 -1.92 -38.42 1.00
C ILE A 818 -1.95 -36.90 0.79
N GLY A 819 -2.88 -36.39 -0.02
CA GLY A 819 -2.97 -34.96 -0.33
C GLY A 819 -3.22 -34.08 0.89
N ILE A 820 -4.14 -34.51 1.78
CA ILE A 820 -4.48 -33.76 3.00
C ILE A 820 -3.36 -33.87 4.03
N VAL A 821 -2.84 -35.08 4.27
CA VAL A 821 -1.80 -35.29 5.30
C VAL A 821 -0.46 -34.65 4.93
N ALA A 822 -0.14 -34.55 3.63
CA ALA A 822 1.03 -33.82 3.14
C ALA A 822 1.01 -32.32 3.47
N GLY A 823 -0.10 -31.78 3.95
CA GLY A 823 -0.16 -30.38 4.39
C GLY A 823 0.28 -30.13 5.83
N PHE A 824 0.45 -31.17 6.65
CA PHE A 824 0.62 -31.03 8.11
C PHE A 824 2.09 -31.07 8.56
N ALA A 825 2.96 -30.28 7.93
CA ALA A 825 4.36 -30.13 8.37
C ALA A 825 4.53 -29.01 9.41
N PHE A 826 4.84 -29.38 10.65
CA PHE A 826 4.95 -28.49 11.80
C PHE A 826 6.29 -28.53 12.52
N ILE A 827 7.12 -29.57 12.32
CA ILE A 827 8.29 -29.88 13.15
C ILE A 827 9.51 -29.09 12.69
N LEU A 828 9.85 -29.16 11.40
CA LEU A 828 11.11 -28.64 10.88
C LEU A 828 10.91 -27.31 10.13
N PRO A 829 11.84 -26.33 10.27
CA PRO A 829 11.80 -25.09 9.50
C PRO A 829 11.74 -25.31 7.99
N MET A 830 12.40 -26.37 7.51
CA MET A 830 12.49 -26.68 6.08
C MET A 830 11.24 -27.39 5.52
N GLY A 831 10.32 -27.88 6.37
CA GLY A 831 9.15 -28.63 5.92
C GLY A 831 8.19 -27.78 5.09
N THR A 832 7.98 -26.51 5.47
CA THR A 832 7.11 -25.58 4.74
C THR A 832 7.67 -24.15 4.69
N PRO A 833 7.38 -23.37 3.64
CA PRO A 833 7.79 -21.96 3.58
C PRO A 833 7.27 -21.10 4.74
N PRO A 834 6.01 -21.23 5.22
CA PRO A 834 5.54 -20.60 6.47
C PRO A 834 6.51 -20.77 7.64
N ASN A 835 6.94 -22.00 7.91
CA ASN A 835 7.86 -22.34 8.98
C ASN A 835 9.25 -21.73 8.78
N ALA A 836 9.78 -21.81 7.55
CA ALA A 836 11.08 -21.21 7.21
C ALA A 836 11.07 -19.69 7.41
N MET A 837 9.99 -19.01 6.98
CA MET A 837 9.86 -17.56 7.09
C MET A 837 9.81 -17.08 8.53
N ILE A 838 9.03 -17.75 9.40
CA ILE A 838 8.99 -17.38 10.82
C ILE A 838 10.30 -17.71 11.53
N TYR A 839 10.97 -18.80 11.18
CA TYR A 839 12.28 -19.15 11.74
C TYR A 839 13.36 -18.13 11.34
N GLY A 840 13.34 -17.69 10.08
CA GLY A 840 14.24 -16.67 9.54
C GLY A 840 14.12 -15.28 10.19
N THR A 841 13.07 -15.04 11.00
CA THR A 841 12.95 -13.80 11.79
C THR A 841 13.90 -13.76 13.00
N GLY A 842 14.42 -14.91 13.43
CA GLY A 842 15.19 -15.04 14.68
C GLY A 842 14.33 -15.03 15.96
N MET A 843 13.00 -14.96 15.83
CA MET A 843 12.07 -14.87 16.97
C MET A 843 11.62 -16.24 17.48
N VAL A 844 11.80 -17.30 16.69
CA VAL A 844 11.37 -18.67 17.00
C VAL A 844 12.57 -19.58 17.20
N ARG A 845 12.62 -20.29 18.33
CA ARG A 845 13.70 -21.24 18.63
C ARG A 845 13.37 -22.62 18.07
N ALA A 846 14.32 -23.24 17.38
CA ALA A 846 14.14 -24.57 16.78
C ALA A 846 13.67 -25.65 17.77
N PRO A 847 14.18 -25.77 19.02
CA PRO A 847 13.70 -26.78 19.95
C PRO A 847 12.23 -26.61 20.34
N ALA A 848 11.74 -25.37 20.42
CA ALA A 848 10.33 -25.12 20.72
C ALA A 848 9.45 -25.51 19.53
N MET A 849 9.87 -25.13 18.32
CA MET A 849 9.20 -25.51 17.09
C MET A 849 9.12 -27.04 16.95
N MET A 850 10.22 -27.77 17.17
CA MET A 850 10.24 -29.23 17.08
C MET A 850 9.33 -29.89 18.13
N ARG A 851 9.36 -29.43 19.39
CA ARG A 851 8.56 -30.03 20.48
C ARG A 851 7.06 -29.82 20.25
N TYR A 852 6.64 -28.59 19.98
CA TYR A 852 5.23 -28.28 19.79
C TYR A 852 4.72 -28.72 18.42
N GLY A 853 5.57 -28.66 17.41
CA GLY A 853 5.30 -29.19 16.07
C GLY A 853 5.07 -30.69 16.11
N ALA A 854 5.90 -31.46 16.82
CA ALA A 854 5.73 -32.91 16.93
C ALA A 854 4.38 -33.26 17.58
N LEU A 855 3.96 -32.50 18.60
CA LEU A 855 2.64 -32.68 19.21
C LEU A 855 1.51 -32.45 18.20
N LEU A 856 1.60 -31.38 17.38
CA LEU A 856 0.61 -31.11 16.34
C LEU A 856 0.62 -32.15 15.22
N SER A 857 1.79 -32.62 14.78
CA SER A 857 1.90 -33.68 13.76
C SER A 857 1.30 -35.00 14.28
N LEU A 858 1.59 -35.41 15.52
CA LEU A 858 0.96 -36.59 16.12
C LEU A 858 -0.56 -36.42 16.25
N ALA A 859 -1.03 -35.24 16.64
CA ALA A 859 -2.46 -34.94 16.71
C ALA A 859 -3.12 -34.96 15.33
N ALA A 860 -2.45 -34.44 14.29
CA ALA A 860 -2.92 -34.49 12.91
C ALA A 860 -3.08 -35.94 12.44
N LEU A 861 -2.11 -36.82 12.75
CA LEU A 861 -2.21 -38.24 12.44
C LEU A 861 -3.36 -38.93 13.20
N LEU A 862 -3.56 -38.58 14.47
CA LEU A 862 -4.69 -39.09 15.27
C LEU A 862 -6.04 -38.64 14.71
N PHE A 863 -6.20 -37.36 14.40
CA PHE A 863 -7.43 -36.82 13.82
C PHE A 863 -7.67 -37.37 12.41
N PHE A 864 -6.61 -37.59 11.62
CA PHE A 864 -6.70 -38.31 10.36
C PHE A 864 -7.20 -39.75 10.55
N ALA A 865 -6.70 -40.48 11.55
CA ALA A 865 -7.17 -41.83 11.86
C ALA A 865 -8.66 -41.87 12.26
N ILE A 866 -9.10 -40.87 13.04
CA ILE A 866 -10.50 -40.70 13.43
C ILE A 866 -11.36 -40.36 12.20
N ALA A 867 -10.90 -39.43 11.35
CA ALA A 867 -11.57 -39.05 10.11
C ALA A 867 -11.75 -40.24 9.18
N LEU A 868 -10.69 -41.01 8.95
CA LEU A 868 -10.72 -42.24 8.15
C LEU A 868 -11.77 -43.23 8.64
N ARG A 869 -11.86 -43.44 9.96
CA ARG A 869 -12.76 -44.45 10.53
C ARG A 869 -14.22 -44.00 10.57
N LEU A 870 -14.48 -42.74 10.90
CA LEU A 870 -15.84 -42.25 11.18
C LEU A 870 -16.51 -41.56 9.99
N PHE A 871 -15.73 -40.91 9.11
CA PHE A 871 -16.26 -40.07 8.04
C PHE A 871 -15.95 -40.61 6.65
N TRP A 872 -14.87 -41.38 6.49
CA TRP A 872 -14.43 -41.92 5.20
C TRP A 872 -14.52 -43.45 5.13
N SER A 873 -15.28 -44.09 6.04
CA SER A 873 -15.50 -45.55 6.04
C SER A 873 -16.36 -46.01 4.87
#